data_AF-A0A6A6VL01-F1
#
_entry.id   AF-A0A6A6VL01-F1
#
_cell.length_a   1.000
_cell.length_b   1.000
_cell.length_c   1.000
_cell.angle_alpha   90.00
_cell.angle_beta   90.00
_cell.angle_gamma   90.00
#
_symmetry.space_group_name_H-M   'P 1'
#
loop_
_entity.id
_entity.type
_entity.pdbx_description
1 polymer ?
#
loop_
_entity_poly.entity_id
_entity_poly.type
_entity_poly.pdbx_seq_one_letter_code
_entity_poly.pdbx_strand_id
1 'polypeptide(L)'
;MRLLTLWASFAAASLASAARHLPPRNYATHDYYAIHVDTSTSPTELAAHLGLEYDGPLTAVPDHHLFKALKHDNDVVGDAREDLKRRRRKREVGLDHHPLDSVKFTQKQKLKPRHWKRSVVPPVQRSRAGVPVTDATIAQQELARTLKISDPIFDEQWHIFNVQVPGNDVNVTDVWKQGITGKNVTACIVDDGLDMDSEDLKDNFFAEGSYDFNDHVDLPKPRLSDDRHGTRCAGEVAAGKNNACGVGIAYDSKISGVRILSAEITDADEALAINFEMDKNNLYSCSWGPPDDGKTMQAPGILIKKAMLEAIQKGRGGKGAIYVFAAGNGASADDNCNFDGYTNSIYSITVGAIDKNNLHPYYSEACSAQLVVTYSSGSGDSIHTTDVGANKCTANHGGTSAAGPIAVGVYALALQARPELTWRDMQWLTVMTAVPFDQPSDWTKTVIGRNFSHQFGYGKLDAYALVEAAKTWKLVKPQAWYYTPWMHVKKAIPEGTTGLASEFDITADMLKKANFERVEHITLTMNIEHERRGDLKVDLVSPDGITSHLATSRRDDDAPMGYIDWTFMSVAHWGEKGIGKWTVIVKDTVPDNGKTGNLTDWKLRLWGESIDAKKQELLPMPNEHDDDDHDVIEGHPAHTTSVELPSTTSPPPEATDVPDRPVNQKPSTTQQGGPSSTTSVAEPVSATTPAENLLPSIFPTFGVSRRTQIWIYGSIGLIIVFCASLATYMYLARRKRLRSTRDSYEFEMLDDADNDDDGAGAGMLNGAGGRKKGRAKRGGELYDAFAGESDEDLLSDSDGEEGPYRDQVEREEYNEKEGRGDSDAGGSNASGSSADRRS
;
A
#
# COMPACT_ATOMS: atom_id res chain seq x y z
N MET A 1 -22.27 14.83 50.17
CA MET A 1 -20.90 14.56 49.66
C MET A 1 -20.77 13.20 48.98
N ARG A 2 -20.78 12.05 49.67
CA ARG A 2 -20.44 10.73 49.04
C ARG A 2 -21.18 10.36 47.72
N LEU A 3 -22.45 10.76 47.56
CA LEU A 3 -23.19 10.54 46.30
C LEU A 3 -22.67 11.40 45.13
N LEU A 4 -22.32 12.67 45.38
CA LEU A 4 -21.75 13.57 44.36
C LEU A 4 -20.37 13.11 43.91
N THR A 5 -19.54 12.57 44.81
CA THR A 5 -18.26 11.97 44.43
C THR A 5 -18.44 10.70 43.60
N LEU A 6 -19.45 9.86 43.89
CA LEU A 6 -19.76 8.70 43.04
C LEU A 6 -20.24 9.13 41.64
N TRP A 7 -21.12 10.13 41.55
CA TRP A 7 -21.59 10.64 40.26
C TRP A 7 -20.46 11.31 39.47
N ALA A 8 -19.54 12.03 40.13
CA ALA A 8 -18.34 12.56 39.47
C ALA A 8 -17.41 11.44 38.97
N SER A 9 -17.22 10.37 39.74
CA SER A 9 -16.44 9.19 39.30
C SER A 9 -17.10 8.45 38.14
N PHE A 10 -18.43 8.26 38.16
CA PHE A 10 -19.16 7.64 37.04
C PHE A 10 -19.16 8.53 35.79
N ALA A 11 -19.32 9.85 35.93
CA ALA A 11 -19.22 10.80 34.82
C ALA A 11 -17.79 10.85 34.22
N ALA A 12 -16.76 10.82 35.07
CA ALA A 12 -15.37 10.73 34.62
C ALA A 12 -15.09 9.39 33.91
N ALA A 13 -15.63 8.27 34.41
CA ALA A 13 -15.51 6.97 33.77
C ALA A 13 -16.28 6.90 32.43
N SER A 14 -17.49 7.46 32.35
CA SER A 14 -18.26 7.50 31.10
C SER A 14 -17.62 8.45 30.07
N LEU A 15 -17.04 9.58 30.50
CA LEU A 15 -16.25 10.45 29.62
C LEU A 15 -14.96 9.76 29.16
N ALA A 16 -14.26 9.05 30.04
CA ALA A 16 -13.07 8.26 29.69
C ALA A 16 -13.38 7.03 28.81
N SER A 17 -14.65 6.58 28.77
CA SER A 17 -15.13 5.54 27.85
C SER A 17 -15.59 6.13 26.50
N ALA A 18 -16.30 7.26 26.54
CA ALA A 18 -16.77 7.95 25.33
C ALA A 18 -15.64 8.65 24.56
N ALA A 19 -14.54 9.01 25.22
CA ALA A 19 -13.36 9.59 24.59
C ALA A 19 -12.40 8.55 23.95
N ARG A 20 -12.74 7.25 23.96
CA ARG A 20 -11.90 6.19 23.36
C ARG A 20 -12.26 5.84 21.93
N HIS A 21 -13.52 6.02 21.54
CA HIS A 21 -14.03 5.64 20.23
C HIS A 21 -14.69 6.84 19.58
N LEU A 22 -14.15 7.28 18.44
CA LEU A 22 -14.68 8.40 17.67
C LEU A 22 -16.01 7.99 17.03
N PRO A 23 -16.98 8.91 16.90
CA PRO A 23 -18.30 8.57 16.37
C PRO A 23 -18.21 8.12 14.90
N PRO A 24 -19.10 7.22 14.43
CA PRO A 24 -19.14 6.82 13.02
C PRO A 24 -19.29 8.03 12.10
N ARG A 25 -18.39 8.15 11.11
CA ARG A 25 -18.31 9.34 10.24
C ARG A 25 -19.09 9.17 8.95
N ASN A 26 -19.65 10.26 8.44
CA ASN A 26 -20.48 10.27 7.23
C ASN A 26 -19.91 11.25 6.19
N TYR A 27 -18.92 10.78 5.43
CA TYR A 27 -18.23 11.56 4.40
C TYR A 27 -19.10 11.92 3.18
N ALA A 28 -20.31 11.34 3.07
CA ALA A 28 -21.28 11.72 2.05
C ALA A 28 -21.89 13.10 2.33
N THR A 29 -22.23 13.37 3.60
CA THR A 29 -22.97 14.58 4.03
C THR A 29 -22.11 15.61 4.79
N HIS A 30 -20.97 15.20 5.34
CA HIS A 30 -20.11 16.03 6.17
C HIS A 30 -18.66 16.04 5.65
N ASP A 31 -18.02 17.20 5.79
CA ASP A 31 -16.56 17.34 5.67
C ASP A 31 -15.92 17.22 7.05
N TYR A 32 -14.74 16.61 7.11
CA TYR A 32 -13.98 16.43 8.35
C TYR A 32 -12.61 17.08 8.24
N TYR A 33 -12.09 17.60 9.35
CA TYR A 33 -10.84 18.37 9.40
C TYR A 33 -10.00 17.89 10.57
N ALA A 34 -8.74 17.53 10.31
CA ALA A 34 -7.74 17.28 11.33
C ALA A 34 -6.94 18.59 11.54
N ILE A 35 -6.97 19.13 12.76
CA ILE A 35 -6.43 20.44 13.08
C ILE A 35 -5.52 20.33 14.31
N HIS A 36 -4.29 20.85 14.23
CA HIS A 36 -3.40 21.02 15.39
C HIS A 36 -3.75 22.34 16.07
N VAL A 37 -4.25 22.26 17.31
CA VAL A 37 -4.71 23.40 18.10
C VAL A 37 -3.77 23.61 19.28
N ASP A 38 -3.06 24.73 19.27
CA ASP A 38 -2.19 25.15 20.38
C ASP A 38 -3.00 25.47 21.65
N THR A 39 -2.44 25.07 22.80
CA THR A 39 -3.02 25.18 24.15
C THR A 39 -3.55 26.56 24.56
N SER A 40 -3.19 27.63 23.84
CA SER A 40 -3.74 28.98 24.00
C SER A 40 -5.22 29.12 23.65
N THR A 41 -5.84 28.18 22.93
CA THR A 41 -7.26 28.23 22.54
C THR A 41 -7.95 26.88 22.75
N SER A 42 -9.19 26.86 23.24
CA SER A 42 -9.94 25.61 23.37
C SER A 42 -10.39 25.07 22.00
N PRO A 43 -10.29 23.76 21.71
CA PRO A 43 -10.86 23.17 20.49
C PRO A 43 -12.35 23.50 20.31
N THR A 44 -13.14 23.50 21.39
CA THR A 44 -14.58 23.85 21.32
C THR A 44 -14.82 25.34 21.01
N GLU A 45 -13.91 26.22 21.43
CA GLU A 45 -13.95 27.66 21.10
C GLU A 45 -13.57 27.90 19.63
N LEU A 46 -12.53 27.21 19.14
CA LEU A 46 -12.15 27.21 17.74
C LEU A 46 -13.29 26.69 16.84
N ALA A 47 -13.94 25.59 17.25
CA ALA A 47 -15.11 25.04 16.56
C ALA A 47 -16.23 26.07 16.44
N ALA A 48 -16.64 26.66 17.57
CA ALA A 48 -17.68 27.70 17.60
C ALA A 48 -17.31 28.97 16.80
N HIS A 49 -16.03 29.32 16.71
CA HIS A 49 -15.53 30.44 15.91
C HIS A 49 -15.59 30.16 14.40
N LEU A 50 -15.28 28.93 13.97
CA LEU A 50 -15.30 28.51 12.57
C LEU A 50 -16.68 28.03 12.09
N GLY A 51 -17.66 27.85 12.98
CA GLY A 51 -18.96 27.25 12.65
C GLY A 51 -18.90 25.72 12.48
N LEU A 52 -17.88 25.07 13.04
CA LEU A 52 -17.68 23.62 13.02
C LEU A 52 -18.28 22.96 14.27
N GLU A 53 -18.54 21.66 14.20
CA GLU A 53 -18.72 20.81 15.37
C GLU A 53 -17.38 20.15 15.74
N TYR A 54 -17.07 20.06 17.03
CA TYR A 54 -15.89 19.35 17.53
C TYR A 54 -16.20 17.86 17.68
N ASP A 55 -15.45 17.01 16.98
CA ASP A 55 -15.72 15.57 16.86
C ASP A 55 -14.94 14.74 17.90
N GLY A 56 -13.72 15.15 18.24
CA GLY A 56 -12.91 14.54 19.29
C GLY A 56 -11.40 14.83 19.17
N PRO A 57 -10.57 14.30 20.09
CA PRO A 57 -9.12 14.31 19.92
C PRO A 57 -8.69 13.29 18.86
N LEU A 58 -7.67 13.60 18.07
CA LEU A 58 -7.00 12.63 17.20
C LEU A 58 -5.95 11.89 18.04
N THR A 59 -6.37 10.88 18.80
CA THR A 59 -5.54 10.22 19.84
C THR A 59 -4.19 9.69 19.37
N ALA A 60 -4.05 9.40 18.07
CA ALA A 60 -2.80 9.00 17.43
C ALA A 60 -1.72 10.08 17.34
N VAL A 61 -2.07 11.37 17.48
CA VAL A 61 -1.14 12.49 17.29
C VAL A 61 -1.42 13.58 18.35
N PRO A 62 -0.46 13.89 19.24
CA PRO A 62 -0.62 14.92 20.26
C PRO A 62 -1.08 16.27 19.71
N ASP A 63 -1.96 16.93 20.46
CA ASP A 63 -2.49 18.28 20.20
C ASP A 63 -3.24 18.42 18.85
N HIS A 64 -3.53 17.30 18.17
CA HIS A 64 -4.37 17.27 16.97
C HIS A 64 -5.80 16.84 17.35
N HIS A 65 -6.76 17.46 16.68
CA HIS A 65 -8.18 17.41 17.00
C HIS A 65 -8.99 17.25 15.71
N LEU A 66 -10.07 16.47 15.79
CA LEU A 66 -11.02 16.26 14.70
C LEU A 66 -12.24 17.18 14.86
N PHE A 67 -12.63 17.77 13.73
CA PHE A 67 -13.78 18.66 13.59
C PHE A 67 -14.59 18.22 12.38
N LYS A 68 -15.88 18.54 12.36
CA LYS A 68 -16.75 18.30 11.21
C LYS A 68 -17.59 19.52 10.85
N ALA A 69 -17.94 19.63 9.58
CA ALA A 69 -18.88 20.59 9.02
C ALA A 69 -19.90 19.85 8.14
N LEU A 70 -21.00 20.51 7.77
CA LEU A 70 -21.73 20.10 6.57
C LEU A 70 -20.82 20.22 5.36
N LYS A 71 -21.07 19.42 4.32
CA LYS A 71 -20.21 19.37 3.14
C LYS A 71 -20.20 20.72 2.39
N HIS A 72 -18.99 21.19 2.06
CA HIS A 72 -18.72 22.45 1.37
C HIS A 72 -17.68 22.23 0.26
N ASP A 73 -17.80 22.97 -0.85
CA ASP A 73 -16.89 22.85 -2.00
C ASP A 73 -15.44 23.25 -1.63
N ASN A 74 -15.30 24.25 -0.76
CA ASN A 74 -14.01 24.80 -0.31
C ASN A 74 -13.48 24.14 0.99
N ASP A 75 -12.23 24.45 1.35
CA ASP A 75 -11.71 24.21 2.71
C ASP A 75 -12.08 25.41 3.60
N VAL A 76 -13.08 25.22 4.48
CA VAL A 76 -13.59 26.27 5.38
C VAL A 76 -12.49 26.79 6.33
N VAL A 77 -11.56 25.92 6.75
CA VAL A 77 -10.49 26.28 7.69
C VAL A 77 -9.34 26.98 6.96
N GLY A 78 -9.01 26.52 5.75
CA GLY A 78 -8.10 27.16 4.82
C GLY A 78 -8.54 28.59 4.50
N ASP A 79 -9.75 28.74 3.96
CA ASP A 79 -10.35 30.04 3.60
C ASP A 79 -10.38 31.02 4.78
N ALA A 80 -10.71 30.55 6.00
CA ALA A 80 -10.72 31.37 7.19
C ALA A 80 -9.30 31.83 7.62
N ARG A 81 -8.29 30.96 7.54
CA ARG A 81 -6.87 31.32 7.80
C ARG A 81 -6.36 32.30 6.74
N GLU A 82 -6.74 32.12 5.47
CA GLU A 82 -6.42 33.02 4.35
C GLU A 82 -7.04 34.41 4.54
N ASP A 83 -8.33 34.49 4.91
CA ASP A 83 -9.01 35.76 5.17
C ASP A 83 -8.38 36.52 6.35
N LEU A 84 -8.02 35.83 7.45
CA LEU A 84 -7.33 36.48 8.57
C LEU A 84 -5.96 37.05 8.14
N LYS A 85 -5.16 36.27 7.40
CA LYS A 85 -3.88 36.74 6.82
C LYS A 85 -4.11 37.98 5.93
N ARG A 86 -5.14 37.96 5.07
CA ARG A 86 -5.54 39.04 4.17
C ARG A 86 -5.96 40.30 4.92
N ARG A 87 -6.83 40.19 5.93
CA ARG A 87 -7.35 41.31 6.73
C ARG A 87 -6.27 41.95 7.61
N ARG A 88 -5.38 41.16 8.20
CA ARG A 88 -4.19 41.69 8.92
C ARG A 88 -3.23 42.42 7.98
N ARG A 89 -2.95 41.91 6.77
CA ARG A 89 -2.15 42.63 5.74
C ARG A 89 -2.76 43.99 5.39
N LYS A 90 -4.08 44.10 5.35
CA LYS A 90 -4.81 45.37 5.13
C LYS A 90 -4.97 46.25 6.39
N ARG A 91 -4.58 45.76 7.59
CA ARG A 91 -4.81 46.41 8.90
C ARG A 91 -6.29 46.56 9.27
N GLU A 92 -7.15 45.69 8.73
CA GLU A 92 -8.59 45.60 9.07
C GLU A 92 -8.83 44.83 10.40
N VAL A 93 -7.81 44.13 10.90
CA VAL A 93 -7.78 43.39 12.17
C VAL A 93 -6.47 43.72 12.89
N GLY A 94 -6.51 43.79 14.24
CA GLY A 94 -5.36 44.10 15.09
C GLY A 94 -4.30 42.99 15.14
N LEU A 95 -3.26 43.26 15.95
CA LEU A 95 -2.23 42.29 16.34
C LEU A 95 -2.63 41.48 17.57
N ASP A 96 -3.83 41.70 18.10
CA ASP A 96 -4.41 40.92 19.20
C ASP A 96 -4.64 39.45 18.79
N HIS A 97 -4.59 38.56 19.78
CA HIS A 97 -4.76 37.11 19.58
C HIS A 97 -6.13 36.78 18.98
N HIS A 98 -6.12 35.94 17.95
CA HIS A 98 -7.31 35.45 17.28
C HIS A 98 -7.35 33.91 17.39
N PRO A 99 -8.52 33.25 17.57
CA PRO A 99 -8.58 31.79 17.73
C PRO A 99 -7.81 31.00 16.66
N LEU A 100 -7.82 31.47 15.41
CA LEU A 100 -7.09 30.87 14.29
C LEU A 100 -5.55 30.94 14.39
N ASP A 101 -4.99 31.72 15.31
CA ASP A 101 -3.54 31.79 15.57
C ASP A 101 -3.02 30.57 16.35
N SER A 102 -3.93 29.87 17.04
CA SER A 102 -3.65 28.57 17.64
C SER A 102 -3.54 27.45 16.60
N VAL A 103 -4.13 27.63 15.41
CA VAL A 103 -4.12 26.61 14.35
C VAL A 103 -2.75 26.56 13.68
N LYS A 104 -1.93 25.58 14.07
CA LYS A 104 -0.60 25.37 13.49
C LYS A 104 -0.70 24.62 12.16
N PHE A 105 -1.46 23.53 12.15
CA PHE A 105 -1.71 22.65 11.01
C PHE A 105 -3.22 22.43 10.83
N THR A 106 -3.68 22.26 9.58
CA THR A 106 -5.07 21.89 9.25
C THR A 106 -5.09 21.12 7.94
N GLN A 107 -5.85 20.03 7.88
CA GLN A 107 -6.01 19.20 6.69
C GLN A 107 -7.47 18.74 6.58
N LYS A 108 -8.18 19.22 5.56
CA LYS A 108 -9.48 18.68 5.14
C LYS A 108 -9.30 17.21 4.74
N GLN A 109 -9.94 16.32 5.49
CA GLN A 109 -9.86 14.88 5.27
C GLN A 109 -10.59 14.50 3.98
N LYS A 110 -9.99 13.54 3.26
CA LYS A 110 -10.53 12.97 2.03
C LYS A 110 -10.45 11.46 2.14
N LEU A 111 -11.46 10.79 1.61
CA LEU A 111 -11.40 9.35 1.40
C LEU A 111 -10.31 9.05 0.35
N LYS A 112 -9.51 8.01 0.62
CA LYS A 112 -8.53 7.42 -0.28
C LYS A 112 -9.03 6.05 -0.75
N PRO A 113 -8.68 5.61 -1.98
CA PRO A 113 -8.82 4.22 -2.37
C PRO A 113 -8.17 3.25 -1.37
N ARG A 114 -8.67 2.01 -1.30
CA ARG A 114 -8.11 0.93 -0.47
C ARG A 114 -6.63 0.69 -0.82
N HIS A 115 -5.76 0.62 0.20
CA HIS A 115 -4.38 0.12 0.04
C HIS A 115 -4.38 -1.33 -0.46
N TRP A 116 -3.33 -1.73 -1.17
CA TRP A 116 -3.28 -3.03 -1.84
C TRP A 116 -2.84 -4.15 -0.88
N LYS A 117 -3.62 -5.24 -0.81
CA LYS A 117 -3.27 -6.45 -0.04
C LYS A 117 -2.19 -7.24 -0.79
N ARG A 118 -1.02 -7.48 -0.18
CA ARG A 118 0.15 -8.11 -0.82
C ARG A 118 0.04 -9.65 -0.92
N SER A 119 -1.16 -10.17 -1.16
CA SER A 119 -1.44 -11.60 -1.34
C SER A 119 -1.23 -12.06 -2.77
N VAL A 120 -0.49 -13.15 -2.96
CA VAL A 120 -0.48 -13.94 -4.20
C VAL A 120 -1.33 -15.18 -4.02
N VAL A 121 -2.08 -15.59 -5.05
CA VAL A 121 -2.78 -16.87 -5.10
C VAL A 121 -1.97 -17.83 -6.00
N PRO A 122 -1.08 -18.66 -5.43
CA PRO A 122 -0.20 -19.51 -6.24
C PRO A 122 -0.96 -20.67 -6.92
N PRO A 123 -0.46 -21.17 -8.07
CA PRO A 123 -1.03 -22.32 -8.76
C PRO A 123 -0.76 -23.62 -7.98
N VAL A 124 -1.81 -24.24 -7.43
CA VAL A 124 -1.70 -25.39 -6.52
C VAL A 124 -1.30 -26.68 -7.24
N GLN A 125 -0.02 -27.07 -7.15
CA GLN A 125 0.42 -28.40 -7.55
C GLN A 125 0.25 -29.40 -6.40
N ARG A 126 -0.91 -30.05 -6.32
CA ARG A 126 -1.19 -31.12 -5.32
C ARG A 126 -0.36 -32.38 -5.58
N SER A 127 0.91 -32.35 -5.19
CA SER A 127 1.77 -33.53 -5.11
C SER A 127 1.32 -34.47 -3.98
N ARG A 128 0.29 -35.28 -4.25
CA ARG A 128 -0.13 -36.40 -3.36
C ARG A 128 0.77 -37.63 -3.51
N ALA A 129 2.06 -37.43 -3.78
CA ALA A 129 3.05 -38.46 -3.53
C ALA A 129 3.22 -38.59 -2.02
N GLY A 130 3.00 -39.78 -1.45
CA GLY A 130 3.17 -39.98 -0.02
C GLY A 130 4.61 -39.67 0.38
N VAL A 131 4.80 -38.72 1.29
CA VAL A 131 6.13 -38.31 1.78
C VAL A 131 6.86 -39.55 2.28
N PRO A 132 8.05 -39.89 1.75
CA PRO A 132 8.81 -41.03 2.24
C PRO A 132 9.09 -40.87 3.74
N VAL A 133 8.99 -41.95 4.51
CA VAL A 133 9.35 -41.91 5.93
C VAL A 133 10.87 -41.73 6.03
N THR A 134 11.29 -40.50 6.28
CA THR A 134 12.70 -40.11 6.46
C THR A 134 13.00 -39.82 7.93
N ASP A 135 14.28 -39.71 8.27
CA ASP A 135 14.70 -39.25 9.60
C ASP A 135 14.13 -37.87 9.95
N ALA A 136 13.92 -36.99 8.95
CA ALA A 136 13.27 -35.69 9.13
C ALA A 136 11.77 -35.84 9.47
N THR A 137 11.04 -36.73 8.78
CA THR A 137 9.64 -37.06 9.10
C THR A 137 9.51 -37.62 10.52
N ILE A 138 10.45 -38.49 10.94
CA ILE A 138 10.49 -39.05 12.29
C ILE A 138 10.80 -37.94 13.33
N ALA A 139 11.71 -37.02 13.01
CA ALA A 139 12.02 -35.88 13.88
C ALA A 139 10.84 -34.91 14.05
N GLN A 140 10.08 -34.64 12.97
CA GLN A 140 8.84 -33.84 13.02
C GLN A 140 7.77 -34.49 13.91
N GLN A 141 7.58 -35.80 13.78
CA GLN A 141 6.63 -36.57 14.61
C GLN A 141 7.06 -36.61 16.09
N GLU A 142 8.36 -36.79 16.37
CA GLU A 142 8.91 -36.78 17.72
C GLU A 142 8.84 -35.37 18.36
N LEU A 143 9.05 -34.31 17.57
CA LEU A 143 8.82 -32.93 17.98
C LEU A 143 7.37 -32.69 18.36
N ALA A 144 6.42 -33.07 17.50
CA ALA A 144 4.99 -32.92 17.76
C ALA A 144 4.57 -33.67 19.03
N ARG A 145 5.04 -34.92 19.19
CA ARG A 145 4.83 -35.74 20.40
C ARG A 145 5.43 -35.11 21.67
N THR A 146 6.58 -34.45 21.55
CA THR A 146 7.28 -33.80 22.67
C THR A 146 6.58 -32.51 23.10
N LEU A 147 6.22 -31.65 22.14
CA LEU A 147 5.55 -30.37 22.39
C LEU A 147 4.03 -30.50 22.61
N LYS A 148 3.47 -31.70 22.37
CA LYS A 148 2.02 -32.00 22.35
C LYS A 148 1.28 -31.12 21.35
N ILE A 149 1.78 -31.15 20.11
CA ILE A 149 1.11 -30.64 18.91
C ILE A 149 0.26 -31.82 18.38
N SER A 150 -1.00 -31.54 18.08
CA SER A 150 -1.96 -32.51 17.53
C SER A 150 -2.89 -31.87 16.48
N ASP A 151 -2.39 -30.78 15.91
CA ASP A 151 -3.05 -29.82 15.04
C ASP A 151 -2.95 -30.32 13.58
N PRO A 152 -4.07 -30.46 12.87
CA PRO A 152 -4.20 -31.39 11.74
C PRO A 152 -3.42 -31.07 10.46
N ILE A 153 -2.82 -29.87 10.32
CA ILE A 153 -1.98 -29.48 9.17
C ILE A 153 -0.52 -29.20 9.56
N PHE A 154 -0.11 -29.47 10.80
CA PHE A 154 1.25 -29.18 11.27
C PHE A 154 2.35 -29.89 10.46
N ASP A 155 2.06 -31.06 9.86
CA ASP A 155 2.97 -31.76 8.96
C ASP A 155 3.06 -31.11 7.56
N GLU A 156 2.04 -30.35 7.15
CA GLU A 156 2.05 -29.51 5.94
C GLU A 156 2.71 -28.12 6.16
N GLN A 157 2.87 -27.66 7.42
CA GLN A 157 3.53 -26.38 7.77
C GLN A 157 5.07 -26.42 7.62
N TRP A 158 5.55 -26.63 6.40
CA TRP A 158 6.97 -26.75 6.06
C TRP A 158 7.84 -25.55 6.49
N HIS A 159 7.26 -24.35 6.59
CA HIS A 159 7.96 -23.13 7.04
C HIS A 159 8.38 -23.18 8.51
N ILE A 160 7.74 -24.05 9.32
CA ILE A 160 8.07 -24.32 10.73
C ILE A 160 9.08 -25.47 10.87
N PHE A 161 8.94 -26.51 10.04
CA PHE A 161 9.84 -27.65 10.00
C PHE A 161 9.81 -28.33 8.62
N ASN A 162 10.87 -28.17 7.83
CA ASN A 162 10.84 -28.57 6.43
C ASN A 162 11.33 -30.01 6.22
N VAL A 163 10.42 -30.98 6.14
CA VAL A 163 10.77 -32.40 5.91
C VAL A 163 11.25 -32.71 4.48
N GLN A 164 11.01 -31.80 3.51
CA GLN A 164 11.43 -31.98 2.11
C GLN A 164 12.87 -31.49 1.91
N VAL A 165 13.22 -30.34 2.51
CA VAL A 165 14.56 -29.74 2.48
C VAL A 165 14.94 -29.28 3.90
N PRO A 166 15.47 -30.17 4.76
CA PRO A 166 15.74 -29.88 6.17
C PRO A 166 16.64 -28.66 6.38
N GLY A 167 16.20 -27.73 7.23
CA GLY A 167 16.87 -26.45 7.47
C GLY A 167 16.40 -25.31 6.56
N ASN A 168 15.47 -25.56 5.63
CA ASN A 168 14.71 -24.53 4.91
C ASN A 168 13.39 -24.22 5.62
N ASP A 169 13.50 -23.88 6.90
CA ASP A 169 12.43 -23.45 7.80
C ASP A 169 12.98 -22.33 8.71
N VAL A 170 12.11 -21.69 9.51
CA VAL A 170 12.51 -20.56 10.38
C VAL A 170 13.33 -20.96 11.62
N ASN A 171 13.68 -22.25 11.78
CA ASN A 171 14.45 -22.75 12.93
C ASN A 171 13.82 -22.43 14.31
N VAL A 172 12.48 -22.47 14.40
CA VAL A 172 11.73 -22.12 15.63
C VAL A 172 11.68 -23.24 16.67
N THR A 173 11.89 -24.49 16.26
CA THR A 173 11.48 -25.64 17.08
C THR A 173 12.31 -25.85 18.35
N ASP A 174 13.57 -25.43 18.35
CA ASP A 174 14.43 -25.39 19.55
C ASP A 174 14.17 -24.15 20.45
N VAL A 175 13.48 -23.13 19.95
CA VAL A 175 12.96 -22.01 20.77
C VAL A 175 11.74 -22.48 21.57
N TRP A 176 10.81 -23.18 20.91
CA TRP A 176 9.63 -23.77 21.56
C TRP A 176 9.98 -24.79 22.66
N LYS A 177 11.03 -25.62 22.45
CA LYS A 177 11.53 -26.56 23.48
C LYS A 177 12.04 -25.87 24.75
N GLN A 178 12.37 -24.58 24.69
CA GLN A 178 12.75 -23.77 25.85
C GLN A 178 11.55 -23.11 26.56
N GLY A 179 10.32 -23.29 26.07
CA GLY A 179 9.12 -22.63 26.60
C GLY A 179 8.96 -21.17 26.16
N ILE A 180 9.70 -20.75 25.13
CA ILE A 180 9.55 -19.44 24.48
C ILE A 180 8.59 -19.64 23.30
N THR A 181 7.41 -19.02 23.39
CA THR A 181 6.23 -19.34 22.56
C THR A 181 5.32 -18.14 22.29
N GLY A 182 5.68 -16.92 22.71
CA GLY A 182 4.92 -15.67 22.48
C GLY A 182 4.32 -15.04 23.74
N LYS A 183 4.48 -15.67 24.91
CA LYS A 183 3.75 -15.29 26.14
C LYS A 183 4.00 -13.85 26.56
N ASN A 184 2.90 -13.17 26.91
CA ASN A 184 2.85 -11.75 27.30
C ASN A 184 3.28 -10.77 26.21
N VAL A 185 3.24 -11.17 24.93
CA VAL A 185 3.42 -10.29 23.78
C VAL A 185 2.13 -10.22 22.98
N THR A 186 1.77 -9.02 22.55
CA THR A 186 0.60 -8.77 21.69
C THR A 186 1.06 -8.31 20.30
N ALA A 187 0.62 -9.01 19.26
CA ALA A 187 0.77 -8.58 17.87
C ALA A 187 -0.57 -8.09 17.32
N CYS A 188 -0.55 -7.00 16.55
CA CYS A 188 -1.70 -6.43 15.87
C CYS A 188 -1.59 -6.66 14.37
N ILE A 189 -2.61 -7.26 13.77
CA ILE A 189 -2.74 -7.39 12.32
C ILE A 189 -3.54 -6.19 11.81
N VAL A 190 -2.90 -5.28 11.07
CA VAL A 190 -3.53 -4.08 10.50
C VAL A 190 -3.88 -4.41 9.05
N ASP A 191 -5.14 -4.80 8.77
CA ASP A 191 -5.50 -5.46 7.52
C ASP A 191 -7.03 -5.40 7.19
N ASP A 192 -7.61 -6.42 6.56
CA ASP A 192 -9.04 -6.54 6.19
C ASP A 192 -9.95 -7.18 7.26
N GLY A 193 -9.37 -7.56 8.41
CA GLY A 193 -10.09 -8.08 9.57
C GLY A 193 -9.51 -9.37 10.14
N LEU A 194 -10.01 -9.76 11.31
CA LEU A 194 -9.58 -10.94 12.06
C LEU A 194 -10.80 -11.71 12.53
N ASP A 195 -10.97 -12.95 12.08
CA ASP A 195 -12.06 -13.83 12.53
C ASP A 195 -11.81 -14.32 13.97
N MET A 196 -12.26 -13.52 14.94
CA MET A 196 -12.18 -13.82 16.36
C MET A 196 -13.02 -15.04 16.79
N ASP A 197 -13.93 -15.51 15.93
CA ASP A 197 -14.75 -16.71 16.19
C ASP A 197 -14.09 -17.99 15.66
N SER A 198 -12.91 -17.90 15.04
CA SER A 198 -12.12 -19.07 14.65
C SER A 198 -11.65 -19.85 15.87
N GLU A 199 -11.85 -21.18 15.87
CA GLU A 199 -11.39 -22.11 16.91
C GLU A 199 -9.87 -21.99 17.13
N ASP A 200 -9.12 -21.65 16.08
CA ASP A 200 -7.68 -21.50 16.04
C ASP A 200 -7.19 -20.18 16.68
N LEU A 201 -8.00 -19.11 16.61
CA LEU A 201 -7.60 -17.76 17.04
C LEU A 201 -8.29 -17.26 18.31
N LYS A 202 -9.51 -17.71 18.61
CA LYS A 202 -10.38 -17.17 19.68
C LYS A 202 -9.72 -17.11 21.07
N ASP A 203 -8.90 -18.10 21.42
CA ASP A 203 -8.24 -18.18 22.73
C ASP A 203 -7.07 -17.18 22.83
N ASN A 204 -6.50 -16.78 21.68
CA ASN A 204 -5.41 -15.81 21.56
C ASN A 204 -5.91 -14.40 21.19
N PHE A 205 -7.16 -14.23 20.75
CA PHE A 205 -7.73 -12.95 20.37
C PHE A 205 -7.68 -11.91 21.51
N PHE A 206 -7.41 -10.66 21.15
CA PHE A 206 -7.24 -9.54 22.07
C PHE A 206 -8.10 -8.33 21.64
N ALA A 207 -9.37 -8.37 22.05
CA ALA A 207 -10.34 -7.30 21.80
C ALA A 207 -9.84 -5.91 22.27
N GLU A 208 -9.14 -5.85 23.41
CA GLU A 208 -8.64 -4.59 23.98
C GLU A 208 -7.57 -3.86 23.15
N GLY A 209 -7.03 -4.48 22.09
CA GLY A 209 -6.12 -3.87 21.14
C GLY A 209 -6.63 -3.92 19.70
N SER A 210 -7.93 -4.21 19.51
CA SER A 210 -8.58 -4.41 18.20
C SER A 210 -9.62 -3.33 17.89
N TYR A 211 -9.86 -3.03 16.61
CA TYR A 211 -10.91 -2.09 16.17
C TYR A 211 -11.24 -2.22 14.68
N ASP A 212 -12.44 -1.82 14.26
CA ASP A 212 -12.86 -1.72 12.86
C ASP A 212 -12.98 -0.24 12.46
N PHE A 213 -12.05 0.25 11.65
CA PHE A 213 -12.06 1.63 11.12
C PHE A 213 -12.83 1.77 9.81
N ASN A 214 -13.19 0.67 9.13
CA ASN A 214 -14.04 0.72 7.94
C ASN A 214 -15.53 0.87 8.32
N ASP A 215 -15.96 0.23 9.42
CA ASP A 215 -17.33 0.31 9.94
C ASP A 215 -17.46 1.11 11.25
N HIS A 216 -16.36 1.59 11.82
CA HIS A 216 -16.28 2.32 13.10
C HIS A 216 -16.92 1.57 14.30
N VAL A 217 -16.46 0.33 14.56
CA VAL A 217 -16.94 -0.52 15.68
C VAL A 217 -15.82 -1.29 16.37
N ASP A 218 -16.06 -1.75 17.61
CA ASP A 218 -15.04 -2.37 18.48
C ASP A 218 -14.45 -3.70 17.96
N LEU A 219 -15.15 -4.44 17.10
CA LEU A 219 -14.75 -5.79 16.66
C LEU A 219 -14.35 -5.79 15.18
N PRO A 220 -13.10 -6.17 14.82
CA PRO A 220 -12.53 -6.13 13.47
C PRO A 220 -13.04 -7.29 12.59
N LYS A 221 -14.33 -7.61 12.66
CA LYS A 221 -14.86 -8.85 12.09
C LYS A 221 -14.86 -8.79 10.54
N PRO A 222 -14.28 -9.78 9.84
CA PRO A 222 -14.39 -9.92 8.39
C PRO A 222 -15.86 -9.91 7.91
N ARG A 223 -16.15 -9.18 6.81
CA ARG A 223 -17.53 -9.03 6.29
C ARG A 223 -17.64 -9.28 4.79
N LEU A 224 -16.66 -8.84 4.01
CA LEU A 224 -16.63 -9.01 2.57
C LEU A 224 -16.15 -10.43 2.20
N SER A 225 -16.44 -10.88 0.98
CA SER A 225 -16.01 -12.20 0.50
C SER A 225 -14.48 -12.30 0.29
N ASP A 226 -13.82 -11.15 0.14
CA ASP A 226 -12.36 -10.97 0.09
C ASP A 226 -11.72 -10.62 1.45
N ASP A 227 -12.51 -10.32 2.50
CA ASP A 227 -12.00 -10.10 3.86
C ASP A 227 -11.55 -11.46 4.43
N ARG A 228 -10.28 -11.81 4.24
CA ARG A 228 -9.67 -13.07 4.69
C ARG A 228 -8.19 -12.95 5.04
N HIS A 229 -7.57 -11.87 4.58
CA HIS A 229 -6.13 -11.73 4.52
C HIS A 229 -5.55 -11.54 5.93
N GLY A 230 -6.12 -10.64 6.73
CA GLY A 230 -5.73 -10.46 8.12
C GLY A 230 -5.95 -11.70 9.00
N THR A 231 -6.95 -12.53 8.68
CA THR A 231 -7.19 -13.80 9.40
C THR A 231 -6.12 -14.86 9.10
N ARG A 232 -5.61 -14.90 7.86
CA ARG A 232 -4.51 -15.80 7.47
C ARG A 232 -3.19 -15.37 8.11
N CYS A 233 -2.91 -14.07 8.08
CA CYS A 233 -1.78 -13.45 8.77
C CYS A 233 -1.82 -13.66 10.29
N ALA A 234 -3.00 -13.56 10.90
CA ALA A 234 -3.19 -13.82 12.34
C ALA A 234 -2.82 -15.27 12.71
N GLY A 235 -3.15 -16.25 11.86
CA GLY A 235 -2.79 -17.65 12.05
C GLY A 235 -1.28 -17.89 12.04
N GLU A 236 -0.55 -17.29 11.11
CA GLU A 236 0.91 -17.45 11.01
C GLU A 236 1.62 -16.94 12.29
N VAL A 237 1.13 -15.84 12.87
CA VAL A 237 1.67 -15.32 14.14
C VAL A 237 1.25 -16.20 15.32
N ALA A 238 -0.05 -16.48 15.47
CA ALA A 238 -0.65 -16.87 16.75
C ALA A 238 -1.81 -17.89 16.65
N ALA A 239 -1.90 -18.69 15.59
CA ALA A 239 -2.71 -19.91 15.57
C ALA A 239 -2.41 -20.77 16.80
N GLY A 240 -3.45 -21.12 17.54
CA GLY A 240 -3.38 -21.76 18.84
C GLY A 240 -3.20 -23.27 18.70
N LYS A 241 -2.18 -23.83 19.37
CA LYS A 241 -1.94 -25.28 19.43
C LYS A 241 -3.03 -25.99 20.25
N ASN A 242 -4.19 -26.23 19.63
CA ASN A 242 -5.46 -26.58 20.26
C ASN A 242 -6.32 -27.60 19.49
N ASN A 243 -5.77 -28.26 18.45
CA ASN A 243 -6.40 -29.20 17.49
C ASN A 243 -7.24 -28.56 16.37
N ALA A 244 -7.32 -27.23 16.26
CA ALA A 244 -7.72 -26.56 15.03
C ALA A 244 -6.52 -26.47 14.06
N CYS A 245 -6.79 -26.37 12.76
CA CYS A 245 -5.82 -26.14 11.68
C CYS A 245 -4.34 -26.50 11.94
N GLY A 246 -3.52 -25.55 12.40
CA GLY A 246 -2.07 -25.70 12.54
C GLY A 246 -1.54 -25.04 13.81
N VAL A 247 -0.33 -24.50 13.76
CA VAL A 247 0.31 -23.80 14.88
C VAL A 247 0.97 -22.52 14.39
N GLY A 248 0.79 -21.40 15.10
CA GLY A 248 1.46 -20.14 14.82
C GLY A 248 2.89 -20.10 15.36
N ILE A 249 3.77 -19.32 14.74
CA ILE A 249 5.18 -19.17 15.16
C ILE A 249 5.29 -18.81 16.65
N ALA A 250 4.36 -18.00 17.14
CA ALA A 250 4.24 -17.59 18.53
C ALA A 250 2.84 -17.90 19.10
N TYR A 251 2.46 -19.18 19.09
CA TYR A 251 1.14 -19.73 19.47
C TYR A 251 0.62 -19.43 20.89
N ASP A 252 1.40 -18.84 21.80
CA ASP A 252 0.94 -18.32 23.09
C ASP A 252 0.94 -16.76 23.16
N SER A 253 1.15 -16.08 22.02
CA SER A 253 0.97 -14.62 21.89
C SER A 253 -0.51 -14.23 21.93
N LYS A 254 -0.76 -12.96 22.23
CA LYS A 254 -2.05 -12.32 21.97
C LYS A 254 -2.08 -11.70 20.57
N ILE A 255 -3.23 -11.81 19.91
CA ILE A 255 -3.44 -11.37 18.54
C ILE A 255 -4.63 -10.41 18.46
N SER A 256 -4.39 -9.20 18.01
CA SER A 256 -5.40 -8.16 17.78
C SER A 256 -5.57 -7.89 16.28
N GLY A 257 -6.75 -7.39 15.90
CA GLY A 257 -7.07 -7.04 14.53
C GLY A 257 -7.48 -5.59 14.41
N VAL A 258 -6.92 -4.87 13.46
CA VAL A 258 -7.30 -3.50 13.10
C VAL A 258 -7.75 -3.53 11.64
N ARG A 259 -9.06 -3.41 11.42
CA ARG A 259 -9.68 -3.53 10.09
C ARG A 259 -9.73 -2.17 9.41
N ILE A 260 -8.90 -2.00 8.38
CA ILE A 260 -8.80 -0.79 7.54
C ILE A 260 -8.86 -1.06 6.02
N LEU A 261 -8.57 -2.29 5.57
CA LEU A 261 -8.40 -2.59 4.14
C LEU A 261 -9.70 -2.98 3.42
N SER A 262 -10.86 -2.86 4.04
CA SER A 262 -12.15 -3.32 3.47
C SER A 262 -13.01 -2.21 2.85
N ALA A 263 -12.73 -0.94 3.15
CA ALA A 263 -13.40 0.23 2.57
C ALA A 263 -12.41 1.38 2.36
N GLU A 264 -12.87 2.48 1.75
CA GLU A 264 -12.08 3.72 1.70
C GLU A 264 -11.89 4.31 3.11
N ILE A 265 -10.73 4.93 3.36
CA ILE A 265 -10.36 5.52 4.66
C ILE A 265 -9.72 6.90 4.48
N THR A 266 -9.61 7.67 5.57
CA THR A 266 -8.95 8.99 5.57
C THR A 266 -7.53 8.95 6.12
N ASP A 267 -6.75 10.02 5.92
CA ASP A 267 -5.41 10.20 6.49
C ASP A 267 -5.44 10.13 8.04
N ALA A 268 -6.53 10.61 8.65
CA ALA A 268 -6.79 10.52 10.09
C ALA A 268 -7.17 9.11 10.56
N ASP A 269 -8.00 8.37 9.80
CA ASP A 269 -8.35 6.98 10.14
C ASP A 269 -7.14 6.05 10.04
N GLU A 270 -6.32 6.24 9.00
CA GLU A 270 -5.07 5.49 8.81
C GLU A 270 -4.05 5.81 9.91
N ALA A 271 -3.95 7.07 10.32
CA ALA A 271 -3.12 7.49 11.46
C ALA A 271 -3.62 6.88 12.80
N LEU A 272 -4.93 6.77 13.00
CA LEU A 272 -5.53 6.12 14.18
C LEU A 272 -5.30 4.60 14.19
N ALA A 273 -5.34 3.96 13.02
CA ALA A 273 -5.12 2.54 12.87
C ALA A 273 -3.65 2.15 13.12
N ILE A 274 -2.70 2.87 12.53
CA ILE A 274 -1.28 2.48 12.53
C ILE A 274 -0.64 2.51 13.93
N ASN A 275 -1.20 3.24 14.90
CA ASN A 275 -0.75 3.21 16.31
C ASN A 275 -1.85 2.85 17.32
N PHE A 276 -2.93 2.20 16.86
CA PHE A 276 -4.05 1.83 17.72
C PHE A 276 -3.59 1.03 18.94
N GLU A 277 -3.89 1.53 20.15
CA GLU A 277 -3.55 0.92 21.44
C GLU A 277 -2.04 0.55 21.58
N MET A 278 -1.13 1.44 21.14
CA MET A 278 0.35 1.29 21.17
C MET A 278 1.02 1.00 22.53
N ASP A 279 0.28 1.12 23.64
CA ASP A 279 0.73 0.70 24.96
C ASP A 279 0.41 -0.78 25.27
N LYS A 280 -0.53 -1.39 24.53
CA LYS A 280 -0.96 -2.79 24.66
C LYS A 280 -0.45 -3.66 23.51
N ASN A 281 -0.58 -3.15 22.27
CA ASN A 281 -0.05 -3.76 21.06
C ASN A 281 1.47 -3.54 21.02
N ASN A 282 2.25 -4.59 20.76
CA ASN A 282 3.72 -4.52 20.80
C ASN A 282 4.35 -4.57 19.41
N LEU A 283 3.74 -5.36 18.53
CA LEU A 283 4.10 -5.54 17.14
C LEU A 283 2.91 -5.15 16.27
N TYR A 284 3.17 -4.55 15.10
CA TYR A 284 2.18 -4.28 14.07
C TYR A 284 2.61 -4.95 12.77
N SER A 285 1.77 -5.86 12.27
CA SER A 285 1.93 -6.54 10.98
C SER A 285 1.11 -5.80 9.93
N CYS A 286 1.80 -5.27 8.91
CA CYS A 286 1.19 -4.53 7.81
C CYS A 286 1.53 -5.22 6.48
N SER A 287 0.63 -6.07 6.02
CA SER A 287 0.81 -6.88 4.80
C SER A 287 0.22 -6.16 3.55
N TRP A 288 0.43 -4.85 3.49
CA TRP A 288 -0.18 -3.94 2.52
C TRP A 288 0.73 -2.74 2.22
N GLY A 289 0.41 -2.03 1.14
CA GLY A 289 1.06 -0.78 0.74
C GLY A 289 0.31 -0.09 -0.40
N PRO A 290 0.98 0.81 -1.14
CA PRO A 290 0.51 1.29 -2.44
C PRO A 290 0.36 0.12 -3.44
N PRO A 291 -0.31 0.30 -4.59
CA PRO A 291 -0.30 -0.69 -5.67
C PRO A 291 1.11 -1.06 -6.14
N ASP A 292 1.46 -2.34 -6.02
CA ASP A 292 2.73 -2.94 -6.47
C ASP A 292 2.77 -3.11 -8.01
N ASP A 293 2.58 -2.02 -8.77
CA ASP A 293 2.27 -2.05 -10.21
C ASP A 293 3.44 -1.71 -11.15
N GLY A 294 4.63 -1.43 -10.61
CA GLY A 294 5.80 -0.98 -11.36
C GLY A 294 5.80 0.52 -11.67
N LYS A 295 4.84 1.30 -11.14
CA LYS A 295 4.61 2.71 -11.51
C LYS A 295 4.31 3.61 -10.34
N THR A 296 3.62 3.10 -9.33
CA THR A 296 3.18 3.91 -8.19
C THR A 296 4.38 4.43 -7.41
N MET A 297 4.29 5.65 -6.90
CA MET A 297 5.28 6.24 -5.99
C MET A 297 4.50 7.04 -4.95
N GLN A 298 4.38 6.50 -3.74
CA GLN A 298 3.45 7.01 -2.73
C GLN A 298 4.01 6.81 -1.33
N ALA A 299 3.91 7.85 -0.50
CA ALA A 299 4.32 7.83 0.90
C ALA A 299 3.13 8.14 1.83
N PRO A 300 3.21 7.74 3.12
CA PRO A 300 2.25 8.14 4.13
C PRO A 300 2.12 9.66 4.25
N GLY A 301 0.89 10.12 4.48
CA GLY A 301 0.55 11.51 4.78
C GLY A 301 1.15 11.97 6.11
N ILE A 302 1.14 13.29 6.34
CA ILE A 302 1.82 13.89 7.49
C ILE A 302 1.21 13.48 8.84
N LEU A 303 -0.08 13.14 8.89
CA LEU A 303 -0.70 12.56 10.09
C LEU A 303 -0.16 11.18 10.40
N ILE A 304 -0.05 10.31 9.38
CA ILE A 304 0.45 8.94 9.53
C ILE A 304 1.94 8.94 9.91
N LYS A 305 2.75 9.80 9.27
CA LYS A 305 4.17 9.99 9.62
C LYS A 305 4.35 10.42 11.10
N LYS A 306 3.49 11.32 11.60
CA LYS A 306 3.45 11.69 13.02
C LYS A 306 3.01 10.52 13.91
N ALA A 307 1.95 9.79 13.53
CA ALA A 307 1.42 8.66 14.30
C ALA A 307 2.42 7.50 14.45
N MET A 308 3.15 7.17 13.38
CA MET A 308 4.26 6.21 13.42
C MET A 308 5.38 6.68 14.37
N LEU A 309 5.79 7.95 14.28
CA LEU A 309 6.83 8.47 15.16
C LEU A 309 6.39 8.52 16.63
N GLU A 310 5.12 8.86 16.91
CA GLU A 310 4.53 8.80 18.25
C GLU A 310 4.62 7.37 18.82
N ALA A 311 4.27 6.35 18.03
CA ALA A 311 4.37 4.95 18.41
C ALA A 311 5.82 4.49 18.63
N ILE A 312 6.75 5.01 17.84
CA ILE A 312 8.20 4.75 17.95
C ILE A 312 8.83 5.40 19.18
N GLN A 313 8.34 6.58 19.62
CA GLN A 313 8.89 7.31 20.76
C GLN A 313 8.18 7.02 22.09
N LYS A 314 6.91 6.59 22.08
CA LYS A 314 6.12 6.37 23.30
C LYS A 314 5.54 4.96 23.45
N GLY A 315 5.24 4.28 22.34
CA GLY A 315 4.70 2.91 22.36
C GLY A 315 5.58 1.93 23.14
N ARG A 316 4.95 0.89 23.70
CA ARG A 316 5.59 -0.06 24.64
C ARG A 316 6.31 0.62 25.82
N GLY A 317 5.79 1.76 26.30
CA GLY A 317 6.38 2.52 27.41
C GLY A 317 7.74 3.16 27.08
N GLY A 318 7.86 3.76 25.89
CA GLY A 318 9.07 4.44 25.42
C GLY A 318 10.14 3.53 24.81
N LYS A 319 9.82 2.24 24.56
CA LYS A 319 10.68 1.30 23.84
C LYS A 319 10.46 1.33 22.33
N GLY A 320 9.36 1.93 21.90
CA GLY A 320 8.87 1.96 20.54
C GLY A 320 8.11 0.71 20.16
N ALA A 321 6.97 0.89 19.50
CA ALA A 321 6.28 -0.15 18.75
C ALA A 321 7.20 -0.73 17.66
N ILE A 322 7.00 -1.99 17.27
CA ILE A 322 7.76 -2.65 16.20
C ILE A 322 6.84 -2.86 15.01
N TYR A 323 7.07 -2.10 13.94
CA TYR A 323 6.38 -2.26 12.66
C TYR A 323 7.08 -3.29 11.80
N VAL A 324 6.32 -4.17 11.17
CA VAL A 324 6.80 -5.11 10.15
C VAL A 324 5.93 -4.94 8.91
N PHE A 325 6.56 -4.63 7.78
CA PHE A 325 5.89 -4.48 6.50
C PHE A 325 6.37 -5.55 5.51
N ALA A 326 5.42 -6.13 4.77
CA ALA A 326 5.69 -6.98 3.63
C ALA A 326 6.32 -6.14 2.49
N ALA A 327 7.45 -6.57 1.93
CA ALA A 327 8.25 -5.75 1.02
C ALA A 327 7.50 -5.29 -0.25
N GLY A 328 6.70 -6.16 -0.88
CA GLY A 328 6.06 -5.87 -2.16
C GLY A 328 6.04 -7.07 -3.10
N ASN A 329 5.05 -7.12 -3.99
CA ASN A 329 4.84 -8.20 -4.98
C ASN A 329 5.10 -7.77 -6.44
N GLY A 330 5.55 -6.54 -6.66
CA GLY A 330 5.71 -5.91 -7.96
C GLY A 330 6.99 -6.27 -8.71
N ALA A 331 7.84 -7.20 -8.22
CA ALA A 331 9.13 -7.49 -8.85
C ALA A 331 9.01 -7.91 -10.33
N SER A 332 7.95 -8.65 -10.69
CA SER A 332 7.66 -9.02 -12.08
C SER A 332 7.18 -7.85 -12.96
N ALA A 333 6.81 -6.72 -12.37
CA ALA A 333 6.57 -5.42 -13.01
C ALA A 333 7.82 -4.52 -13.04
N ASP A 334 8.98 -5.04 -12.63
CA ASP A 334 10.22 -4.31 -12.34
C ASP A 334 10.06 -3.26 -11.22
N ASP A 335 9.12 -3.48 -10.28
CA ASP A 335 8.92 -2.59 -9.14
C ASP A 335 9.98 -2.76 -8.04
N ASN A 336 10.09 -1.74 -7.18
CA ASN A 336 11.13 -1.60 -6.17
C ASN A 336 10.57 -0.89 -4.93
N CYS A 337 10.63 -1.60 -3.79
CA CYS A 337 10.07 -1.15 -2.51
C CYS A 337 10.65 0.16 -1.94
N ASN A 338 11.65 0.79 -2.58
CA ASN A 338 12.07 2.15 -2.25
C ASN A 338 11.13 3.25 -2.81
N PHE A 339 10.15 2.89 -3.66
CA PHE A 339 9.05 3.76 -4.12
C PHE A 339 7.78 3.67 -3.25
N ASP A 340 7.76 2.75 -2.29
CA ASP A 340 6.74 2.61 -1.25
C ASP A 340 7.24 3.28 0.04
N GLY A 341 6.60 4.38 0.43
CA GLY A 341 7.00 5.16 1.61
C GLY A 341 6.61 4.53 2.96
N TYR A 342 5.96 3.37 2.98
CA TYR A 342 5.74 2.59 4.19
C TYR A 342 6.90 1.61 4.41
N THR A 343 7.30 0.84 3.38
CA THR A 343 8.44 -0.09 3.45
C THR A 343 9.80 0.60 3.38
N ASN A 344 9.91 1.80 2.80
CA ASN A 344 11.14 2.59 2.86
C ASN A 344 11.30 3.40 4.16
N SER A 345 10.35 3.30 5.10
CA SER A 345 10.44 3.97 6.40
C SER A 345 11.53 3.37 7.28
N ILE A 346 12.32 4.21 7.95
CA ILE A 346 13.30 3.74 8.95
C ILE A 346 12.62 3.07 10.17
N TYR A 347 11.33 3.33 10.37
CA TYR A 347 10.55 2.81 11.50
C TYR A 347 10.00 1.39 11.26
N SER A 348 9.98 0.93 10.01
CA SER A 348 9.53 -0.40 9.62
C SER A 348 10.67 -1.41 9.53
N ILE A 349 10.37 -2.66 9.83
CA ILE A 349 11.18 -3.81 9.43
C ILE A 349 10.58 -4.35 8.13
N THR A 350 11.25 -4.10 7.02
CA THR A 350 10.80 -4.52 5.68
C THR A 350 11.28 -5.93 5.37
N VAL A 351 10.33 -6.83 5.08
CA VAL A 351 10.54 -8.28 4.96
C VAL A 351 10.10 -8.79 3.60
N GLY A 352 11.04 -9.35 2.85
CA GLY A 352 10.77 -10.04 1.58
C GLY A 352 10.56 -11.54 1.73
N ALA A 353 10.27 -12.19 0.61
CA ALA A 353 9.97 -13.61 0.55
C ALA A 353 11.11 -14.46 -0.04
N ILE A 354 11.25 -15.67 0.50
CA ILE A 354 11.92 -16.82 -0.11
C ILE A 354 10.98 -18.03 -0.06
N ASP A 355 11.13 -18.96 -1.01
CA ASP A 355 10.34 -20.19 -1.03
C ASP A 355 10.94 -21.32 -0.17
N LYS A 356 10.28 -22.49 -0.15
CA LYS A 356 10.74 -23.69 0.58
C LYS A 356 12.10 -24.25 0.15
N ASN A 357 12.65 -23.77 -0.97
CA ASN A 357 13.97 -24.13 -1.49
C ASN A 357 15.03 -23.03 -1.22
N ASN A 358 14.66 -21.94 -0.52
CA ASN A 358 15.38 -20.67 -0.41
C ASN A 358 15.57 -19.92 -1.73
N LEU A 359 14.74 -20.19 -2.75
CA LEU A 359 14.79 -19.43 -4.01
C LEU A 359 14.02 -18.12 -3.86
N HIS A 360 14.37 -17.13 -4.69
CA HIS A 360 13.63 -15.88 -4.82
C HIS A 360 12.35 -16.10 -5.65
N PRO A 361 11.15 -15.84 -5.11
CA PRO A 361 9.90 -15.98 -5.84
C PRO A 361 9.70 -14.78 -6.78
N TYR A 362 9.11 -15.02 -7.97
CA TYR A 362 8.95 -14.01 -9.04
C TYR A 362 8.29 -12.67 -8.65
N TYR A 363 7.59 -12.62 -7.51
CA TYR A 363 6.89 -11.44 -7.02
C TYR A 363 7.72 -10.58 -6.04
N SER A 364 8.64 -11.16 -5.26
CA SER A 364 9.19 -10.45 -4.10
C SER A 364 10.10 -9.28 -4.50
N GLU A 365 9.70 -8.06 -4.16
CA GLU A 365 10.47 -6.85 -4.52
C GLU A 365 11.86 -6.80 -3.89
N ALA A 366 12.73 -6.02 -4.52
CA ALA A 366 14.12 -5.81 -4.12
C ALA A 366 14.40 -4.31 -3.97
N CYS A 367 14.90 -3.89 -2.81
CA CYS A 367 15.24 -2.49 -2.54
C CYS A 367 16.27 -2.38 -1.42
N SER A 368 16.96 -1.23 -1.33
CA SER A 368 17.99 -0.98 -0.31
C SER A 368 17.42 -0.84 1.10
N ALA A 369 16.09 -0.65 1.24
CA ALA A 369 15.36 -0.60 2.51
C ALA A 369 15.05 -1.99 3.11
N GLN A 370 15.16 -3.07 2.34
CA GLN A 370 14.82 -4.42 2.81
C GLN A 370 15.84 -4.95 3.83
N LEU A 371 15.37 -5.35 5.03
CA LEU A 371 16.26 -5.78 6.11
C LEU A 371 16.59 -7.27 6.07
N VAL A 372 15.60 -8.10 5.72
CA VAL A 372 15.66 -9.57 5.85
C VAL A 372 14.62 -10.22 4.92
N VAL A 373 14.77 -11.52 4.65
CA VAL A 373 13.73 -12.34 4.01
C VAL A 373 13.28 -13.49 4.91
N THR A 374 12.05 -13.97 4.71
CA THR A 374 11.59 -15.23 5.31
C THR A 374 10.59 -15.94 4.41
N TYR A 375 10.03 -17.06 4.88
CA TYR A 375 9.36 -18.02 4.02
C TYR A 375 7.98 -17.59 3.52
N SER A 376 7.68 -17.90 2.25
CA SER A 376 6.36 -17.72 1.63
C SER A 376 6.18 -18.69 0.45
N SER A 377 5.13 -18.49 -0.36
CA SER A 377 4.80 -19.29 -1.54
C SER A 377 5.84 -19.21 -2.66
N GLY A 378 6.11 -20.34 -3.29
CA GLY A 378 7.02 -20.51 -4.43
C GLY A 378 7.36 -22.00 -4.61
N SER A 379 8.02 -22.36 -5.71
CA SER A 379 8.35 -23.77 -6.05
C SER A 379 7.17 -24.76 -5.89
N GLY A 380 5.96 -24.34 -6.24
CA GLY A 380 4.75 -25.16 -6.21
C GLY A 380 4.13 -25.40 -4.83
N ASP A 381 4.52 -24.64 -3.80
CA ASP A 381 3.96 -24.69 -2.44
C ASP A 381 3.56 -23.30 -1.94
N SER A 382 2.84 -23.26 -0.82
CA SER A 382 2.36 -22.02 -0.18
C SER A 382 2.45 -22.12 1.35
N ILE A 383 2.13 -21.05 2.07
CA ILE A 383 1.96 -21.11 3.52
C ILE A 383 0.61 -21.73 3.87
N HIS A 384 0.65 -22.59 4.89
CA HIS A 384 -0.47 -23.34 5.46
C HIS A 384 -0.86 -22.71 6.80
N THR A 385 -2.07 -22.16 6.89
CA THR A 385 -2.53 -21.31 8.00
C THR A 385 -4.06 -21.33 8.13
N THR A 386 -4.61 -20.67 9.15
CA THR A 386 -6.05 -20.42 9.36
C THR A 386 -6.68 -19.69 8.15
N ASP A 387 -7.96 -19.89 7.90
CA ASP A 387 -8.79 -19.09 6.97
C ASP A 387 -10.12 -18.76 7.64
N VAL A 388 -10.92 -17.84 7.07
CA VAL A 388 -12.17 -17.37 7.73
C VAL A 388 -13.21 -18.49 7.88
N GLY A 389 -13.75 -18.62 9.10
CA GLY A 389 -14.75 -19.58 9.53
C GLY A 389 -14.21 -20.56 10.57
N ALA A 390 -14.98 -20.77 11.66
CA ALA A 390 -14.69 -21.57 12.86
C ALA A 390 -13.57 -22.63 12.80
N ASN A 391 -13.56 -23.56 11.84
CA ASN A 391 -12.42 -24.46 11.63
C ASN A 391 -12.12 -24.58 10.12
N LYS A 392 -11.62 -23.48 9.55
CA LYS A 392 -11.20 -23.35 8.16
C LYS A 392 -9.72 -23.05 8.10
N CYS A 393 -9.05 -23.73 7.18
CA CYS A 393 -7.61 -23.64 6.96
C CYS A 393 -7.37 -23.47 5.46
N THR A 394 -6.28 -22.82 5.10
CA THR A 394 -5.83 -22.64 3.72
C THR A 394 -4.43 -23.20 3.53
N ALA A 395 -4.21 -23.86 2.39
CA ALA A 395 -2.90 -24.24 1.86
C ALA A 395 -2.41 -23.26 0.77
N ASN A 396 -3.12 -22.13 0.62
CA ASN A 396 -3.01 -21.17 -0.48
C ASN A 396 -2.84 -19.74 0.08
N HIS A 397 -1.93 -19.53 1.04
CA HIS A 397 -1.46 -18.19 1.42
C HIS A 397 -0.02 -17.96 0.95
N GLY A 398 0.34 -16.72 0.63
CA GLY A 398 1.52 -16.42 -0.16
C GLY A 398 1.57 -14.96 -0.62
N GLY A 399 2.64 -14.62 -1.36
CA GLY A 399 3.08 -13.23 -1.53
C GLY A 399 3.97 -12.78 -0.36
N THR A 400 4.53 -11.58 -0.42
CA THR A 400 5.29 -11.03 0.71
C THR A 400 4.43 -10.84 1.96
N SER A 401 3.09 -10.77 1.80
CA SER A 401 2.10 -10.76 2.88
C SER A 401 2.22 -11.87 3.93
N ALA A 402 2.75 -13.03 3.57
CA ALA A 402 2.92 -14.17 4.48
C ALA A 402 4.29 -14.15 5.19
N ALA A 403 5.31 -13.61 4.53
CA ALA A 403 6.64 -13.44 5.10
C ALA A 403 6.65 -12.42 6.27
N GLY A 404 5.88 -11.32 6.16
CA GLY A 404 5.73 -10.33 7.23
C GLY A 404 5.22 -10.91 8.57
N PRO A 405 4.05 -11.58 8.60
CA PRO A 405 3.50 -12.26 9.78
C PRO A 405 4.43 -13.31 10.38
N ILE A 406 5.10 -14.12 9.56
CA ILE A 406 6.10 -15.09 10.04
C ILE A 406 7.23 -14.37 10.80
N ALA A 407 7.72 -13.24 10.28
CA ALA A 407 8.69 -12.41 10.98
C ALA A 407 8.15 -11.78 12.27
N VAL A 408 6.90 -11.29 12.28
CA VAL A 408 6.22 -10.78 13.49
C VAL A 408 6.16 -11.85 14.58
N GLY A 409 5.85 -13.11 14.21
CA GLY A 409 5.89 -14.24 15.13
C GLY A 409 7.28 -14.45 15.73
N VAL A 410 8.35 -14.45 14.92
CA VAL A 410 9.74 -14.56 15.42
C VAL A 410 10.10 -13.41 16.37
N TYR A 411 9.71 -12.17 16.05
CA TYR A 411 9.95 -11.03 16.92
C TYR A 411 9.13 -11.10 18.23
N ALA A 412 7.95 -11.73 18.24
CA ALA A 412 7.20 -11.99 19.46
C ALA A 412 7.92 -12.99 20.39
N LEU A 413 8.56 -14.04 19.84
CA LEU A 413 9.41 -14.95 20.62
C LEU A 413 10.60 -14.20 21.26
N ALA A 414 11.23 -13.29 20.50
CA ALA A 414 12.32 -12.46 20.99
C ALA A 414 11.88 -11.47 22.07
N LEU A 415 10.68 -10.88 21.94
CA LEU A 415 10.09 -10.03 22.98
C LEU A 415 9.71 -10.81 24.26
N GLN A 416 9.24 -12.07 24.17
CA GLN A 416 9.07 -12.90 25.37
C GLN A 416 10.44 -13.17 26.03
N ALA A 417 11.46 -13.51 25.22
CA ALA A 417 12.81 -13.74 25.73
C ALA A 417 13.42 -12.48 26.37
N ARG A 418 13.05 -11.28 25.87
CA ARG A 418 13.46 -10.00 26.45
C ARG A 418 12.50 -8.83 26.14
N PRO A 419 11.61 -8.48 27.08
CA PRO A 419 10.68 -7.35 26.92
C PRO A 419 11.33 -5.95 26.87
N GLU A 420 12.64 -5.84 27.13
CA GLU A 420 13.40 -4.59 27.18
C GLU A 420 14.02 -4.16 25.83
N LEU A 421 13.90 -4.96 24.77
CA LEU A 421 14.39 -4.58 23.44
C LEU A 421 13.62 -3.35 22.91
N THR A 422 14.35 -2.33 22.45
CA THR A 422 13.75 -1.23 21.68
C THR A 422 13.47 -1.66 20.24
N TRP A 423 12.72 -0.84 19.50
CA TRP A 423 12.50 -1.05 18.06
C TRP A 423 13.82 -1.18 17.26
N ARG A 424 14.81 -0.32 17.56
CA ARG A 424 16.17 -0.38 16.99
C ARG A 424 16.97 -1.60 17.45
N ASP A 425 16.78 -2.07 18.69
CA ASP A 425 17.43 -3.33 19.11
C ASP A 425 16.91 -4.53 18.32
N MET A 426 15.62 -4.55 17.95
CA MET A 426 15.06 -5.62 17.11
C MET A 426 15.66 -5.58 15.70
N GLN A 427 15.74 -4.40 15.07
CA GLN A 427 16.41 -4.24 13.78
C GLN A 427 17.89 -4.68 13.84
N TRP A 428 18.65 -4.21 14.85
CA TRP A 428 20.04 -4.63 15.07
C TRP A 428 20.19 -6.15 15.26
N LEU A 429 19.29 -6.79 16.00
CA LEU A 429 19.29 -8.23 16.19
C LEU A 429 19.09 -8.93 14.84
N THR A 430 18.05 -8.57 14.07
CA THR A 430 17.81 -9.10 12.72
C THR A 430 19.04 -8.97 11.82
N VAL A 431 19.64 -7.77 11.75
CA VAL A 431 20.87 -7.53 10.96
C VAL A 431 22.02 -8.44 11.40
N MET A 432 22.18 -8.69 12.70
CA MET A 432 23.28 -9.48 13.24
C MET A 432 23.06 -11.00 13.21
N THR A 433 21.80 -11.48 13.21
CA THR A 433 21.47 -12.91 13.31
C THR A 433 20.88 -13.53 12.05
N ALA A 434 20.51 -12.75 11.03
CA ALA A 434 20.09 -13.29 9.73
C ALA A 434 21.14 -14.28 9.16
N VAL A 435 20.65 -15.37 8.56
CA VAL A 435 21.49 -16.45 8.05
C VAL A 435 21.73 -16.23 6.55
N PRO A 436 22.99 -16.07 6.08
CA PRO A 436 23.27 -16.05 4.65
C PRO A 436 23.08 -17.45 4.07
N PHE A 437 22.58 -17.52 2.83
CA PHE A 437 22.31 -18.76 2.11
C PHE A 437 22.84 -18.64 0.67
N ASP A 438 23.14 -19.79 0.04
CA ASP A 438 23.80 -19.83 -1.26
C ASP A 438 22.78 -19.60 -2.40
N GLN A 439 22.61 -18.34 -2.78
CA GLN A 439 21.85 -17.89 -3.94
C GLN A 439 22.62 -16.79 -4.70
N PRO A 440 22.57 -16.78 -6.04
CA PRO A 440 23.19 -15.73 -6.84
C PRO A 440 22.45 -14.40 -6.64
N SER A 441 23.15 -13.39 -6.14
CA SER A 441 22.64 -12.02 -6.02
C SER A 441 23.79 -11.03 -5.85
N ASP A 442 23.45 -9.75 -5.65
CA ASP A 442 24.34 -8.59 -5.51
C ASP A 442 25.09 -8.50 -4.16
N TRP A 443 25.41 -9.65 -3.56
CA TRP A 443 25.94 -9.79 -2.21
C TRP A 443 27.21 -8.96 -1.95
N THR A 444 27.03 -7.86 -1.22
CA THR A 444 28.08 -6.94 -0.80
C THR A 444 28.39 -7.12 0.68
N LYS A 445 29.67 -7.17 1.05
CA LYS A 445 30.08 -7.35 2.45
C LYS A 445 30.22 -6.01 3.17
N THR A 446 29.44 -5.82 4.22
CA THR A 446 29.40 -4.56 4.99
C THR A 446 30.50 -4.48 6.04
N VAL A 447 30.74 -3.28 6.58
CA VAL A 447 31.81 -3.01 7.55
C VAL A 447 31.66 -3.78 8.88
N ILE A 448 30.43 -4.17 9.25
CA ILE A 448 30.15 -5.05 10.40
C ILE A 448 30.42 -6.54 10.09
N GLY A 449 30.96 -6.85 8.92
CA GLY A 449 31.36 -8.20 8.51
C GLY A 449 30.22 -9.10 8.03
N ARG A 450 29.02 -8.53 7.87
CA ARG A 450 27.79 -9.18 7.40
C ARG A 450 27.68 -9.02 5.88
N ASN A 451 26.90 -9.87 5.20
CA ASN A 451 26.59 -9.69 3.79
C ASN A 451 25.22 -9.03 3.65
N PHE A 452 25.07 -8.13 2.68
CA PHE A 452 23.83 -7.47 2.30
C PHE A 452 23.55 -7.69 0.82
N SER A 453 22.27 -7.77 0.45
CA SER A 453 21.76 -7.85 -0.93
C SER A 453 20.47 -7.04 -1.02
N HIS A 454 20.23 -6.32 -2.13
CA HIS A 454 18.96 -5.62 -2.32
C HIS A 454 17.78 -6.61 -2.48
N GLN A 455 18.05 -7.83 -2.95
CA GLN A 455 17.08 -8.91 -3.16
C GLN A 455 16.78 -9.71 -1.89
N PHE A 456 17.74 -9.82 -0.96
CA PHE A 456 17.63 -10.69 0.23
C PHE A 456 17.90 -10.01 1.59
N GLY A 457 18.14 -8.70 1.62
CA GLY A 457 18.55 -7.98 2.83
C GLY A 457 19.83 -8.55 3.42
N TYR A 458 19.86 -8.76 4.74
CA TYR A 458 20.98 -9.42 5.43
C TYR A 458 20.95 -10.96 5.41
N GLY A 459 20.05 -11.57 4.62
CA GLY A 459 19.83 -13.02 4.56
C GLY A 459 18.47 -13.43 5.13
N LYS A 460 18.30 -14.73 5.42
CA LYS A 460 17.03 -15.26 5.92
C LYS A 460 16.89 -15.12 7.43
N LEU A 461 15.67 -14.93 7.91
CA LEU A 461 15.36 -14.88 9.33
C LEU A 461 15.48 -16.26 9.99
N ASP A 462 16.17 -16.33 11.13
CA ASP A 462 16.34 -17.54 11.95
C ASP A 462 15.90 -17.22 13.39
N ALA A 463 14.88 -17.94 13.88
CA ALA A 463 14.26 -17.68 15.16
C ALA A 463 15.16 -18.06 16.35
N TYR A 464 15.91 -19.15 16.26
CA TYR A 464 16.81 -19.59 17.32
C TYR A 464 17.99 -18.63 17.47
N ALA A 465 18.66 -18.27 16.37
CA ALA A 465 19.78 -17.33 16.38
C ALA A 465 19.37 -15.97 16.94
N LEU A 466 18.20 -15.45 16.54
CA LEU A 466 17.68 -14.17 17.02
C LEU A 466 17.32 -14.22 18.52
N VAL A 467 16.65 -15.28 18.97
CA VAL A 467 16.25 -15.45 20.39
C VAL A 467 17.44 -15.71 21.31
N GLU A 468 18.44 -16.49 20.92
CA GLU A 468 19.66 -16.68 21.73
C GLU A 468 20.48 -15.37 21.83
N ALA A 469 20.57 -14.60 20.75
CA ALA A 469 21.20 -13.29 20.77
C ALA A 469 20.42 -12.32 21.68
N ALA A 470 19.10 -12.25 21.56
CA ALA A 470 18.24 -11.35 22.34
C ALA A 470 18.46 -11.44 23.85
N LYS A 471 18.63 -12.66 24.39
CA LYS A 471 18.89 -12.93 25.83
C LYS A 471 20.17 -12.27 26.35
N THR A 472 21.21 -12.18 25.52
CA THR A 472 22.56 -11.71 25.91
C THR A 472 22.92 -10.35 25.32
N TRP A 473 22.11 -9.82 24.41
CA TRP A 473 22.29 -8.56 23.71
C TRP A 473 22.53 -7.37 24.66
N LYS A 474 23.22 -6.33 24.18
CA LYS A 474 23.37 -5.07 24.93
C LYS A 474 22.54 -4.00 24.22
N LEU A 475 21.56 -3.44 24.93
CA LEU A 475 20.69 -2.39 24.37
C LEU A 475 21.53 -1.24 23.81
N VAL A 476 21.19 -0.79 22.60
CA VAL A 476 21.87 0.33 21.94
C VAL A 476 21.54 1.66 22.62
N LYS A 477 22.44 2.65 22.48
CA LYS A 477 22.16 4.02 22.92
C LYS A 477 21.02 4.64 22.08
N PRO A 478 20.36 5.71 22.57
CA PRO A 478 19.32 6.44 21.84
C PRO A 478 19.76 6.86 20.44
N GLN A 479 18.79 7.05 19.54
CA GLN A 479 19.04 7.39 18.15
C GLN A 479 19.58 8.82 18.01
N ALA A 480 20.68 8.99 17.28
CA ALA A 480 21.16 10.28 16.77
C ALA A 480 20.93 10.37 15.26
N TRP A 481 20.96 11.60 14.76
CA TRP A 481 20.80 11.91 13.34
C TRP A 481 21.75 13.04 12.93
N TYR A 482 22.18 13.03 11.67
CA TYR A 482 22.94 14.12 11.06
C TYR A 482 22.40 14.36 9.65
N TYR A 483 22.04 15.61 9.34
CA TYR A 483 21.57 16.01 8.02
C TYR A 483 22.66 16.86 7.35
N THR A 484 22.90 16.64 6.06
CA THR A 484 23.71 17.56 5.24
C THR A 484 22.94 18.85 4.94
N PRO A 485 23.61 19.93 4.52
CA PRO A 485 22.98 20.98 3.74
C PRO A 485 22.34 20.42 2.46
N TRP A 486 21.48 21.21 1.82
CA TRP A 486 20.99 20.93 0.47
C TRP A 486 22.09 21.08 -0.58
N MET A 487 22.26 20.07 -1.42
CA MET A 487 23.29 20.02 -2.45
C MET A 487 22.71 20.43 -3.79
N HIS A 488 22.75 21.73 -4.10
CA HIS A 488 22.26 22.28 -5.38
C HIS A 488 23.12 21.87 -6.57
N VAL A 489 22.64 20.87 -7.30
CA VAL A 489 23.27 20.34 -8.50
C VAL A 489 22.85 21.13 -9.74
N LYS A 490 21.53 21.27 -9.96
CA LYS A 490 20.88 22.01 -11.05
C LYS A 490 21.55 21.74 -12.42
N LYS A 491 21.66 20.45 -12.78
CA LYS A 491 22.29 19.95 -14.01
C LYS A 491 21.47 18.85 -14.69
N ALA A 492 21.55 18.82 -16.02
CA ALA A 492 20.99 17.76 -16.86
C ALA A 492 21.57 16.38 -16.52
N ILE A 493 20.70 15.38 -16.55
CA ILE A 493 21.02 13.98 -16.27
C ILE A 493 21.57 13.32 -17.56
N PRO A 494 22.74 12.64 -17.52
CA PRO A 494 23.28 11.92 -18.68
C PRO A 494 22.52 10.61 -18.96
N GLU A 495 22.45 10.25 -20.25
CA GLU A 495 21.80 9.04 -20.75
C GLU A 495 22.73 7.81 -20.83
N GLY A 496 22.12 6.62 -20.66
CA GLY A 496 22.72 5.32 -20.99
C GLY A 496 23.77 4.82 -20.01
N THR A 497 25.05 4.93 -20.38
CA THR A 497 26.19 4.39 -19.60
C THR A 497 26.90 5.44 -18.74
N THR A 498 26.67 6.73 -18.97
CA THR A 498 27.23 7.80 -18.14
C THR A 498 26.26 8.16 -17.02
N GLY A 499 26.78 8.50 -15.84
CA GLY A 499 26.01 9.09 -14.75
C GLY A 499 26.57 10.44 -14.30
N LEU A 500 25.70 11.26 -13.73
CA LEU A 500 26.05 12.48 -13.01
C LEU A 500 26.30 12.13 -11.55
N ALA A 501 27.56 12.15 -11.14
CA ALA A 501 27.96 12.06 -9.75
C ALA A 501 27.90 13.43 -9.07
N SER A 502 27.44 13.47 -7.83
CA SER A 502 27.43 14.61 -6.93
C SER A 502 27.96 14.19 -5.56
N GLU A 503 28.86 14.98 -4.97
CA GLU A 503 29.66 14.57 -3.82
C GLU A 503 29.50 15.52 -2.62
N PHE A 504 29.49 14.96 -1.40
CA PHE A 504 29.63 15.70 -0.14
C PHE A 504 30.57 14.97 0.83
N ASP A 505 31.42 15.71 1.55
CA ASP A 505 32.41 15.15 2.48
C ASP A 505 32.01 15.41 3.94
N ILE A 506 31.64 14.34 4.66
CA ILE A 506 31.17 14.40 6.03
C ILE A 506 32.36 14.29 6.99
N THR A 507 32.69 15.38 7.67
CA THR A 507 33.84 15.42 8.59
C THR A 507 33.53 14.82 9.97
N ALA A 508 34.57 14.33 10.66
CA ALA A 508 34.43 13.78 12.01
C ALA A 508 33.88 14.80 13.03
N ASP A 509 34.19 16.09 12.88
CA ASP A 509 33.69 17.13 13.79
C ASP A 509 32.21 17.49 13.53
N MET A 510 31.69 17.29 12.30
CA MET A 510 30.25 17.42 12.01
C MET A 510 29.44 16.38 12.78
N LEU A 511 29.80 15.10 12.67
CA LEU A 511 29.11 13.99 13.35
C LEU A 511 29.24 14.10 14.88
N LYS A 512 30.43 14.47 15.36
CA LYS A 512 30.68 14.71 16.79
C LYS A 512 29.87 15.89 17.35
N LYS A 513 29.63 16.95 16.56
CA LYS A 513 28.70 18.05 16.91
C LYS A 513 27.25 17.57 16.96
N ALA A 514 26.86 16.65 16.07
CA ALA A 514 25.54 16.02 16.03
C ALA A 514 25.37 14.84 17.02
N ASN A 515 26.30 14.63 17.95
CA ASN A 515 26.30 13.50 18.89
C ASN A 515 26.23 12.11 18.22
N PHE A 516 26.66 11.97 16.96
CA PHE A 516 26.48 10.78 16.12
C PHE A 516 27.71 9.87 16.13
N GLU A 517 27.54 8.56 16.42
CA GLU A 517 28.65 7.60 16.55
C GLU A 517 28.81 6.68 15.34
N ARG A 518 27.72 6.10 14.84
CA ARG A 518 27.71 5.11 13.74
C ARG A 518 26.33 5.01 13.11
N VAL A 519 26.30 4.74 11.80
CA VAL A 519 25.11 4.59 10.95
C VAL A 519 24.31 3.34 11.33
N GLU A 520 23.00 3.44 11.19
CA GLU A 520 22.04 2.34 11.16
C GLU A 520 21.28 2.43 9.82
N HIS A 521 20.60 3.55 9.58
CA HIS A 521 19.89 3.84 8.33
C HIS A 521 20.48 5.07 7.64
N ILE A 522 20.35 5.10 6.32
CA ILE A 522 20.54 6.29 5.50
C ILE A 522 19.20 6.65 4.88
N THR A 523 18.82 7.93 4.84
CA THR A 523 17.80 8.42 3.91
C THR A 523 18.35 9.53 3.02
N LEU A 524 17.90 9.56 1.77
CA LEU A 524 18.31 10.54 0.76
C LEU A 524 17.06 11.15 0.13
N THR A 525 16.79 12.40 0.46
CA THR A 525 15.70 13.19 -0.12
C THR A 525 16.21 13.91 -1.35
N MET A 526 15.46 13.92 -2.46
CA MET A 526 15.92 14.57 -3.70
C MET A 526 14.79 15.07 -4.61
N ASN A 527 15.13 16.11 -5.38
CA ASN A 527 14.30 16.71 -6.40
C ASN A 527 14.91 16.49 -7.78
N ILE A 528 14.14 15.83 -8.65
CA ILE A 528 14.50 15.53 -10.05
C ILE A 528 13.34 15.94 -10.96
N GLU A 529 13.65 16.79 -11.94
CA GLU A 529 12.79 17.01 -13.10
C GLU A 529 13.07 15.89 -14.11
N HIS A 530 12.05 15.19 -14.63
CA HIS A 530 12.23 14.23 -15.73
C HIS A 530 10.95 14.06 -16.54
N GLU A 531 11.06 13.84 -17.85
CA GLU A 531 9.90 13.60 -18.73
C GLU A 531 9.36 12.16 -18.69
N ARG A 532 10.07 11.23 -18.05
CA ARG A 532 9.67 9.83 -17.83
C ARG A 532 10.37 9.26 -16.59
N ARG A 533 9.64 9.00 -15.51
CA ARG A 533 10.23 8.61 -14.23
C ARG A 533 10.93 7.25 -14.25
N GLY A 534 10.38 6.29 -14.98
CA GLY A 534 10.88 4.91 -15.05
C GLY A 534 12.27 4.73 -15.67
N ASP A 535 12.78 5.73 -16.38
CA ASP A 535 14.13 5.69 -16.98
C ASP A 535 15.24 5.95 -15.96
N LEU A 536 14.91 6.56 -14.81
CA LEU A 536 15.88 7.01 -13.81
C LEU A 536 16.50 5.83 -13.03
N LYS A 537 17.82 5.88 -12.84
CA LYS A 537 18.53 5.09 -11.81
C LYS A 537 19.24 6.02 -10.84
N VAL A 538 19.16 5.70 -9.54
CA VAL A 538 19.87 6.39 -8.46
C VAL A 538 20.70 5.39 -7.66
N ASP A 539 22.02 5.61 -7.64
CA ASP A 539 22.98 4.88 -6.81
C ASP A 539 23.57 5.82 -5.75
N LEU A 540 23.72 5.35 -4.51
CA LEU A 540 24.46 6.04 -3.45
C LEU A 540 25.69 5.22 -3.07
N VAL A 541 26.88 5.83 -3.11
CA VAL A 541 28.14 5.22 -2.71
C VAL A 541 28.65 5.86 -1.43
N SER A 542 29.05 5.03 -0.46
CA SER A 542 29.52 5.47 0.86
C SER A 542 31.05 5.60 0.95
N PRO A 543 31.58 6.24 2.02
CA PRO A 543 33.03 6.40 2.22
C PRO A 543 33.80 5.09 2.35
N ASP A 544 33.16 4.05 2.90
CA ASP A 544 33.72 2.69 3.02
C ASP A 544 33.52 1.86 1.72
N GLY A 545 32.94 2.44 0.66
CA GLY A 545 32.84 1.86 -0.69
C GLY A 545 31.64 0.93 -0.92
N ILE A 546 30.62 0.99 -0.06
CA ILE A 546 29.37 0.24 -0.22
C ILE A 546 28.43 1.03 -1.13
N THR A 547 27.76 0.35 -2.06
CA THR A 547 26.78 0.96 -2.97
C THR A 547 25.37 0.52 -2.62
N SER A 548 24.46 1.49 -2.50
CA SER A 548 23.01 1.27 -2.44
C SER A 548 22.37 1.64 -3.78
N HIS A 549 21.65 0.71 -4.39
CA HIS A 549 20.72 0.97 -5.48
C HIS A 549 19.43 1.51 -4.84
N LEU A 550 19.30 2.84 -4.80
CA LEU A 550 18.18 3.53 -4.18
C LEU A 550 16.95 3.49 -5.09
N ALA A 551 17.15 3.78 -6.38
CA ALA A 551 16.13 3.66 -7.42
C ALA A 551 16.65 2.83 -8.59
N THR A 552 15.86 1.88 -9.04
CA THR A 552 16.09 1.11 -10.28
C THR A 552 15.12 1.56 -11.36
N SER A 553 15.53 1.38 -12.62
CA SER A 553 14.67 1.62 -13.79
C SER A 553 13.42 0.74 -13.72
N ARG A 554 12.23 1.35 -13.74
CA ARG A 554 10.94 0.64 -13.73
C ARG A 554 10.30 0.77 -15.11
N ARG A 555 10.25 -0.32 -15.87
CA ARG A 555 9.96 -0.25 -17.32
C ARG A 555 8.59 0.34 -17.66
N ASP A 556 7.62 0.22 -16.76
CA ASP A 556 6.21 0.57 -16.97
C ASP A 556 5.83 1.96 -16.37
N ASP A 557 6.77 2.66 -15.71
CA ASP A 557 6.56 3.98 -15.06
C ASP A 557 6.70 5.17 -16.03
N ASP A 558 5.69 5.34 -16.88
CA ASP A 558 5.59 6.43 -17.87
C ASP A 558 5.30 7.83 -17.28
N ALA A 559 5.44 8.05 -15.97
CA ALA A 559 5.06 9.31 -15.34
C ALA A 559 5.88 10.52 -15.87
N PRO A 560 5.24 11.60 -16.36
CA PRO A 560 5.91 12.77 -16.96
C PRO A 560 6.42 13.77 -15.91
N MET A 561 7.01 13.25 -14.84
CA MET A 561 7.57 13.96 -13.70
C MET A 561 8.63 13.06 -13.05
N GLY A 562 9.70 13.64 -12.48
CA GLY A 562 10.70 12.86 -11.75
C GLY A 562 10.31 12.67 -10.29
N TYR A 563 11.16 13.17 -9.39
CA TYR A 563 11.00 13.07 -7.95
C TYR A 563 10.75 14.47 -7.36
N ILE A 564 9.76 14.57 -6.47
CA ILE A 564 9.40 15.80 -5.75
C ILE A 564 9.44 15.44 -4.26
N ASP A 565 10.45 15.95 -3.56
CA ASP A 565 10.81 15.66 -2.16
C ASP A 565 10.76 14.16 -1.80
N TRP A 566 11.00 13.29 -2.78
CA TRP A 566 11.00 11.85 -2.55
C TRP A 566 12.21 11.47 -1.73
N THR A 567 11.97 10.66 -0.69
CA THR A 567 12.98 10.22 0.25
C THR A 567 13.18 8.72 0.10
N PHE A 568 14.31 8.33 -0.48
CA PHE A 568 14.78 6.94 -0.52
C PHE A 568 15.46 6.56 0.79
N MET A 569 15.53 5.26 1.09
CA MET A 569 16.17 4.72 2.30
C MET A 569 17.13 3.57 1.97
N SER A 570 18.17 3.41 2.80
CA SER A 570 19.05 2.24 2.76
C SER A 570 19.48 1.76 4.15
N VAL A 571 19.48 0.44 4.32
CA VAL A 571 20.07 -0.30 5.46
C VAL A 571 21.39 -1.00 5.09
N ALA A 572 21.90 -0.87 3.86
CA ALA A 572 23.16 -1.49 3.42
C ALA A 572 24.39 -0.95 4.18
N HIS A 573 24.31 0.30 4.66
CA HIS A 573 25.37 1.05 5.33
C HIS A 573 25.46 0.80 6.85
N TRP A 574 24.82 -0.26 7.34
CA TRP A 574 24.64 -0.49 8.77
C TRP A 574 25.98 -0.67 9.50
N GLY A 575 26.22 0.18 10.51
CA GLY A 575 27.44 0.23 11.30
C GLY A 575 28.62 1.00 10.67
N GLU A 576 28.46 1.63 9.51
CA GLU A 576 29.44 2.58 8.98
C GLU A 576 29.67 3.77 9.93
N LYS A 577 30.85 4.40 9.84
CA LYS A 577 31.11 5.65 10.58
C LYS A 577 30.46 6.86 9.94
N GLY A 578 30.14 6.78 8.65
CA GLY A 578 29.63 7.88 7.83
C GLY A 578 30.61 9.03 7.60
N ILE A 579 31.87 8.93 8.07
CA ILE A 579 32.91 9.95 7.90
C ILE A 579 33.58 9.78 6.55
N GLY A 580 33.66 10.86 5.78
CA GLY A 580 34.29 10.93 4.46
C GLY A 580 33.30 11.25 3.35
N LYS A 581 33.73 11.02 2.11
CA LYS A 581 32.97 11.30 0.89
C LYS A 581 31.80 10.34 0.71
N TRP A 582 30.60 10.90 0.63
CA TRP A 582 29.42 10.26 0.05
C TRP A 582 29.21 10.78 -1.37
N THR A 583 28.85 9.87 -2.29
CA THR A 583 28.62 10.19 -3.71
C THR A 583 27.25 9.67 -4.14
N VAL A 584 26.36 10.59 -4.51
CA VAL A 584 25.09 10.30 -5.20
C VAL A 584 25.37 10.24 -6.69
N ILE A 585 24.90 9.20 -7.39
CA ILE A 585 25.03 9.06 -8.85
C ILE A 585 23.63 8.87 -9.44
N VAL A 586 23.26 9.77 -10.36
CA VAL A 586 21.98 9.75 -11.07
C VAL A 586 22.24 9.58 -12.57
N LYS A 587 21.47 8.73 -13.24
CA LYS A 587 21.45 8.62 -14.70
C LYS A 587 20.06 8.29 -15.25
N ASP A 588 19.87 8.60 -16.52
CA ASP A 588 18.84 7.99 -17.36
C ASP A 588 19.42 6.67 -17.92
N THR A 589 18.61 5.60 -17.97
CA THR A 589 19.01 4.27 -18.42
C THR A 589 18.66 3.95 -19.88
N VAL A 590 17.86 4.77 -20.55
CA VAL A 590 17.22 4.50 -21.86
C VAL A 590 17.61 5.60 -22.88
N PRO A 591 18.81 5.50 -23.49
CA PRO A 591 19.31 6.54 -24.39
C PRO A 591 18.48 6.71 -25.67
N ASP A 592 18.55 7.90 -26.25
CA ASP A 592 17.93 8.29 -27.54
C ASP A 592 16.38 8.17 -27.58
N ASN A 593 15.70 7.96 -26.44
CA ASN A 593 14.23 7.88 -26.39
C ASN A 593 13.54 9.27 -26.48
N GLY A 594 14.31 10.36 -26.38
CA GLY A 594 13.83 11.74 -26.41
C GLY A 594 13.29 12.26 -25.08
N LYS A 595 13.45 11.51 -24.00
CA LYS A 595 13.14 11.90 -22.61
C LYS A 595 14.42 12.36 -21.93
N THR A 596 14.31 13.43 -21.15
CA THR A 596 15.43 14.06 -20.47
C THR A 596 14.97 14.73 -19.18
N GLY A 597 15.91 15.23 -18.39
CA GLY A 597 15.62 16.05 -17.23
C GLY A 597 16.85 16.47 -16.42
N ASN A 598 16.61 17.03 -15.24
CA ASN A 598 17.62 17.66 -14.40
C ASN A 598 17.60 17.07 -12.98
N LEU A 599 18.79 16.84 -12.41
CA LEU A 599 18.94 16.72 -10.96
C LEU A 599 19.01 18.13 -10.37
N THR A 600 17.99 18.51 -9.60
CA THR A 600 17.86 19.85 -9.01
C THR A 600 18.72 19.93 -7.74
N ASP A 601 18.40 19.11 -6.74
CA ASP A 601 19.13 19.00 -5.47
C ASP A 601 18.83 17.71 -4.71
N TRP A 602 19.61 17.49 -3.65
CA TRP A 602 19.45 16.39 -2.70
C TRP A 602 19.94 16.75 -1.29
N LYS A 603 19.42 16.04 -0.29
CA LYS A 603 19.72 16.19 1.15
C LYS A 603 19.89 14.81 1.77
N LEU A 604 21.10 14.51 2.25
CA LEU A 604 21.47 13.23 2.84
C LEU A 604 21.27 13.29 4.36
N ARG A 605 20.61 12.28 4.90
CA ARG A 605 20.30 12.14 6.33
C ARG A 605 20.88 10.82 6.84
N LEU A 606 21.85 10.90 7.74
CA LEU A 606 22.35 9.74 8.47
C LEU A 606 21.50 9.54 9.73
N TRP A 607 21.09 8.31 10.00
CA TRP A 607 20.39 7.89 11.22
C TRP A 607 21.21 6.80 11.91
N GLY A 608 21.32 6.83 13.23
CA GLY A 608 22.27 5.94 13.89
C GLY A 608 22.32 6.00 15.41
N GLU A 609 23.36 5.42 15.99
CA GLU A 609 23.56 5.40 17.44
C GLU A 609 24.23 6.70 17.94
N SER A 610 23.73 7.25 19.05
CA SER A 610 24.33 8.43 19.70
C SER A 610 25.65 8.12 20.42
N ILE A 611 26.61 9.06 20.43
CA ILE A 611 27.86 8.96 21.21
C ILE A 611 27.53 8.96 22.70
N ASP A 612 26.85 10.01 23.18
CA ASP A 612 26.44 10.18 24.57
C ASP A 612 24.91 10.18 24.70
N ALA A 613 24.39 9.07 25.23
CA ALA A 613 22.96 8.86 25.47
C ALA A 613 22.31 9.92 26.38
N LYS A 614 23.08 10.65 27.21
CA LYS A 614 22.54 11.68 28.11
C LYS A 614 22.35 13.04 27.45
N LYS A 615 22.83 13.21 26.23
CA LYS A 615 22.68 14.43 25.42
C LYS A 615 21.66 14.28 24.29
N GLN A 616 21.15 13.07 24.08
CA GLN A 616 20.28 12.79 22.97
C GLN A 616 18.84 13.13 23.34
N GLU A 617 18.26 14.10 22.63
CA GLU A 617 16.87 14.49 22.77
C GLU A 617 15.96 13.60 21.90
N LEU A 618 14.65 13.67 22.13
CA LEU A 618 13.67 13.02 21.28
C LEU A 618 13.65 13.64 19.89
N LEU A 619 13.30 12.85 18.87
CA LEU A 619 13.19 13.33 17.49
C LEU A 619 11.98 14.29 17.39
N PRO A 620 12.14 15.51 16.84
CA PRO A 620 11.03 16.41 16.59
C PRO A 620 9.95 15.76 15.72
N MET A 621 8.69 16.08 16.01
CA MET A 621 7.56 15.58 15.20
C MET A 621 7.61 16.20 13.80
N PRO A 622 7.47 15.39 12.72
CA PRO A 622 7.58 15.89 11.37
C PRO A 622 6.46 16.87 11.04
N ASN A 623 6.76 17.81 10.16
CA ASN A 623 5.84 18.84 9.68
C ASN A 623 5.92 18.95 8.14
N GLU A 624 4.99 19.70 7.56
CA GLU A 624 4.87 19.85 6.10
C GLU A 624 5.99 20.69 5.48
N HIS A 625 6.85 21.31 6.31
CA HIS A 625 7.87 22.27 5.91
C HIS A 625 9.30 21.85 6.34
N ASP A 626 9.53 20.58 6.70
CA ASP A 626 10.86 20.07 7.11
C ASP A 626 11.93 20.11 6.01
N ASP A 627 11.50 20.33 4.76
CA ASP A 627 12.31 20.38 3.54
C ASP A 627 11.99 21.63 2.68
N ASP A 628 11.19 22.59 3.19
CA ASP A 628 11.00 23.94 2.61
C ASP A 628 12.31 24.76 2.60
N ASP A 629 13.34 24.31 3.33
CA ASP A 629 14.66 24.93 3.37
C ASP A 629 15.51 24.65 2.10
N HIS A 630 14.98 23.94 1.10
CA HIS A 630 15.70 23.69 -0.15
C HIS A 630 16.07 24.97 -0.90
N ASP A 631 15.30 26.06 -0.87
CA ASP A 631 15.71 27.31 -1.52
C ASP A 631 16.90 28.02 -0.82
N VAL A 632 17.37 27.52 0.34
CA VAL A 632 18.45 28.13 1.13
C VAL A 632 19.83 27.67 0.66
N ILE A 633 20.40 28.43 -0.28
CA ILE A 633 21.77 28.23 -0.77
C ILE A 633 22.80 28.59 0.32
N GLU A 634 23.19 27.62 1.15
CA GLU A 634 24.39 27.73 1.99
C GLU A 634 25.68 27.68 1.14
N GLY A 635 26.83 28.04 1.75
CA GLY A 635 28.12 28.23 1.07
C GLY A 635 28.82 26.97 0.55
N HIS A 636 28.09 25.90 0.26
CA HIS A 636 28.58 24.57 -0.11
C HIS A 636 28.20 24.22 -1.56
N PRO A 637 28.99 24.64 -2.57
CA PRO A 637 28.67 24.35 -3.98
C PRO A 637 28.75 22.85 -4.27
N ALA A 638 27.78 22.30 -5.01
CA ALA A 638 27.74 20.88 -5.33
C ALA A 638 28.86 20.47 -6.31
N HIS A 639 29.91 19.86 -5.76
CA HIS A 639 30.95 19.22 -6.55
C HIS A 639 30.33 18.07 -7.35
N THR A 640 30.45 18.16 -8.67
CA THR A 640 29.69 17.33 -9.62
C THR A 640 30.52 16.98 -10.85
N THR A 641 30.55 15.69 -11.20
CA THR A 641 31.39 15.11 -12.25
C THR A 641 30.60 14.07 -13.04
N SER A 642 30.96 13.86 -14.31
CA SER A 642 30.46 12.74 -15.10
C SER A 642 31.29 11.48 -14.83
N VAL A 643 30.62 10.34 -14.67
CA VAL A 643 31.24 9.04 -14.37
C VAL A 643 30.72 8.00 -15.35
N GLU A 644 31.62 7.25 -16.00
CA GLU A 644 31.24 6.04 -16.74
C GLU A 644 30.87 4.95 -15.74
N LEU A 645 29.61 4.50 -15.78
CA LEU A 645 29.13 3.38 -14.98
C LEU A 645 29.32 2.07 -15.75
N PRO A 646 29.83 1.00 -15.11
CA PRO A 646 29.94 -0.29 -15.78
C PRO A 646 28.55 -0.80 -16.18
N SER A 647 28.44 -1.43 -17.36
CA SER A 647 27.19 -1.97 -17.91
C SER A 647 26.75 -3.28 -17.23
N THR A 648 26.96 -3.39 -15.91
CA THR A 648 26.80 -4.60 -15.11
C THR A 648 25.77 -4.41 -13.99
N THR A 649 24.52 -4.18 -14.37
CA THR A 649 23.46 -4.99 -13.75
C THR A 649 23.42 -6.30 -14.50
N SER A 650 23.89 -7.38 -13.88
CA SER A 650 23.28 -8.68 -14.17
C SER A 650 21.77 -8.51 -13.95
N PRO A 651 20.90 -9.02 -14.85
CA PRO A 651 19.49 -9.10 -14.49
C PRO A 651 19.35 -9.94 -13.20
N PRO A 652 18.33 -9.69 -12.37
CA PRO A 652 17.98 -10.62 -11.30
C PRO A 652 17.91 -12.04 -11.87
N PRO A 653 18.37 -13.08 -11.14
CA PRO A 653 18.29 -14.45 -11.63
C PRO A 653 16.83 -14.75 -11.99
N GLU A 654 16.60 -15.15 -13.25
CA GLU A 654 15.27 -15.32 -13.83
C GLU A 654 14.45 -16.30 -12.97
N ALA A 655 13.38 -15.79 -12.35
CA ALA A 655 12.69 -16.50 -11.29
C ALA A 655 12.11 -17.83 -11.80
N THR A 656 12.51 -18.93 -11.18
CA THR A 656 12.24 -20.29 -11.68
C THR A 656 10.78 -20.73 -11.51
N ASP A 657 9.92 -19.90 -10.93
CA ASP A 657 8.54 -20.20 -10.57
C ASP A 657 7.50 -19.28 -11.25
N VAL A 658 7.90 -18.46 -12.23
CA VAL A 658 6.98 -17.64 -13.04
C VAL A 658 5.86 -18.51 -13.64
N PRO A 659 4.57 -18.22 -13.39
CA PRO A 659 3.48 -18.98 -14.00
C PRO A 659 3.45 -18.85 -15.53
N ASP A 660 3.46 -19.99 -16.23
CA ASP A 660 3.40 -20.06 -17.70
C ASP A 660 2.22 -19.26 -18.27
N ARG A 661 2.49 -18.05 -18.79
CA ARG A 661 1.49 -17.27 -19.54
C ARG A 661 1.09 -18.06 -20.80
N PRO A 662 -0.20 -18.36 -21.05
CA PRO A 662 -0.62 -19.14 -22.22
C PRO A 662 -0.26 -18.48 -23.56
N VAL A 663 0.89 -18.85 -24.13
CA VAL A 663 1.31 -18.37 -25.44
C VAL A 663 0.55 -19.15 -26.50
N ASN A 664 -0.21 -18.45 -27.35
CA ASN A 664 -0.87 -19.04 -28.52
C ASN A 664 0.17 -19.49 -29.56
N GLN A 665 0.75 -20.68 -29.37
CA GLN A 665 1.73 -21.25 -30.27
C GLN A 665 1.11 -21.51 -31.65
N LYS A 666 1.57 -20.75 -32.63
CA LYS A 666 1.23 -20.97 -34.04
C LYS A 666 1.83 -22.33 -34.47
N PRO A 667 1.11 -23.21 -35.19
CA PRO A 667 1.61 -24.56 -35.46
C PRO A 667 2.88 -24.55 -36.32
N SER A 668 4.03 -24.88 -35.71
CA SER A 668 5.27 -25.13 -36.43
C SER A 668 5.18 -26.45 -37.20
N THR A 669 5.26 -26.39 -38.53
CA THR A 669 5.17 -27.56 -39.39
C THR A 669 6.38 -28.48 -39.23
N THR A 670 6.18 -29.65 -38.62
CA THR A 670 7.22 -30.67 -38.48
C THR A 670 7.71 -31.15 -39.84
N GLN A 671 9.01 -30.97 -40.12
CA GLN A 671 9.71 -31.75 -41.15
C GLN A 671 10.94 -32.42 -40.55
N GLN A 672 11.07 -33.72 -40.82
CA GLN A 672 12.13 -34.57 -40.29
C GLN A 672 13.41 -34.39 -41.11
N GLY A 673 14.56 -34.39 -40.43
CA GLY A 673 15.87 -34.30 -41.09
C GLY A 673 16.25 -35.58 -41.82
N GLY A 674 16.71 -35.44 -43.07
CA GLY A 674 17.37 -36.47 -43.86
C GLY A 674 18.51 -35.83 -44.69
N PRO A 675 19.76 -36.32 -44.63
CA PRO A 675 20.91 -35.56 -45.12
C PRO A 675 21.33 -35.87 -46.57
N SER A 676 21.73 -34.86 -47.35
CA SER A 676 22.80 -34.97 -48.38
C SER A 676 23.24 -33.62 -48.99
N SER A 677 24.54 -33.35 -48.83
CA SER A 677 25.51 -32.76 -49.79
C SER A 677 25.11 -31.86 -50.99
N THR A 678 25.87 -30.77 -51.12
CA THR A 678 26.50 -30.21 -52.35
C THR A 678 25.68 -29.49 -53.46
N THR A 679 25.86 -28.17 -53.51
CA THR A 679 26.45 -27.41 -54.66
C THR A 679 25.57 -26.83 -55.79
N SER A 680 25.88 -25.55 -56.10
CA SER A 680 25.69 -24.76 -57.35
C SER A 680 24.30 -24.32 -57.86
N VAL A 681 24.09 -22.98 -57.80
CA VAL A 681 23.79 -22.05 -58.92
C VAL A 681 22.71 -22.41 -59.96
N ALA A 682 21.61 -21.63 -59.99
CA ALA A 682 21.16 -20.87 -61.18
C ALA A 682 19.96 -19.93 -60.87
N GLU A 683 19.98 -18.72 -61.45
CA GLU A 683 18.80 -17.85 -61.65
C GLU A 683 18.33 -17.95 -63.14
N PRO A 684 17.45 -17.06 -63.68
CA PRO A 684 16.00 -17.05 -63.47
C PRO A 684 15.21 -17.07 -64.80
N VAL A 685 13.89 -17.35 -64.78
CA VAL A 685 13.02 -17.02 -65.94
C VAL A 685 11.62 -16.53 -65.52
N SER A 686 11.09 -15.60 -66.31
CA SER A 686 9.91 -14.76 -66.08
C SER A 686 8.54 -15.45 -66.14
N ALA A 687 7.55 -14.73 -65.61
CA ALA A 687 6.13 -15.07 -65.63
C ALA A 687 5.46 -15.08 -67.02
N THR A 688 4.29 -15.71 -67.10
CA THR A 688 3.24 -15.46 -68.10
C THR A 688 1.85 -15.52 -67.47
N THR A 689 1.10 -14.42 -67.54
CA THR A 689 -0.36 -14.38 -67.31
C THR A 689 -1.12 -14.70 -68.61
N PRO A 690 -2.39 -15.09 -68.50
CA PRO A 690 -3.40 -14.34 -69.26
C PRO A 690 -4.76 -14.13 -68.55
N ALA A 691 -5.42 -13.04 -68.94
CA ALA A 691 -6.87 -12.77 -68.99
C ALA A 691 -7.80 -13.28 -67.86
N GLU A 692 -8.38 -12.40 -67.04
CA GLU A 692 -9.53 -11.52 -67.36
C GLU A 692 -10.87 -12.27 -67.56
N ASN A 693 -11.84 -11.98 -66.69
CA ASN A 693 -13.26 -12.33 -66.85
C ASN A 693 -14.11 -11.17 -66.33
N LEU A 694 -14.71 -10.39 -67.24
CA LEU A 694 -15.51 -9.21 -66.88
C LEU A 694 -16.91 -9.62 -66.39
N LEU A 695 -17.18 -9.43 -65.09
CA LEU A 695 -18.48 -9.04 -64.52
C LEU A 695 -18.28 -8.78 -63.01
N PRO A 696 -18.60 -7.59 -62.46
CA PRO A 696 -18.37 -7.31 -61.05
C PRO A 696 -19.35 -8.07 -60.15
N SER A 697 -18.83 -8.85 -59.21
CA SER A 697 -19.66 -9.45 -58.16
C SER A 697 -20.15 -8.38 -57.18
N ILE A 698 -21.47 -8.27 -57.04
CA ILE A 698 -22.15 -7.25 -56.20
C ILE A 698 -21.80 -7.36 -54.69
N PHE A 699 -21.18 -8.47 -54.27
CA PHE A 699 -20.71 -8.69 -52.91
C PHE A 699 -19.18 -8.71 -52.86
N PRO A 700 -18.54 -8.13 -51.82
CA PRO A 700 -17.09 -8.17 -51.68
C PRO A 700 -16.58 -9.60 -51.52
N THR A 701 -15.52 -9.91 -52.27
CA THR A 701 -14.82 -11.18 -52.30
C THR A 701 -13.53 -11.07 -51.49
N PHE A 702 -13.59 -11.41 -50.20
CA PHE A 702 -12.48 -11.32 -49.24
C PHE A 702 -11.33 -12.34 -49.46
N GLY A 703 -11.07 -12.76 -50.70
CA GLY A 703 -10.04 -13.76 -51.06
C GLY A 703 -10.27 -15.19 -50.53
N VAL A 704 -11.25 -15.39 -49.66
CA VAL A 704 -11.55 -16.69 -49.01
C VAL A 704 -12.38 -17.63 -49.88
N SER A 705 -12.39 -18.92 -49.51
CA SER A 705 -13.15 -19.95 -50.23
C SER A 705 -14.65 -19.67 -50.26
N ARG A 706 -15.34 -20.17 -51.29
CA ARG A 706 -16.81 -20.03 -51.45
C ARG A 706 -17.60 -20.61 -50.26
N ARG A 707 -17.04 -21.60 -49.53
CA ARG A 707 -17.63 -22.12 -48.28
C ARG A 707 -17.43 -21.13 -47.12
N THR A 708 -16.24 -20.56 -46.98
CA THR A 708 -15.92 -19.54 -45.97
C THR A 708 -16.79 -18.29 -46.14
N GLN A 709 -17.01 -17.86 -47.38
CA GLN A 709 -17.86 -16.71 -47.70
C GLN A 709 -19.33 -16.94 -47.31
N ILE A 710 -19.85 -18.17 -47.46
CA ILE A 710 -21.19 -18.55 -46.97
C ILE A 710 -21.27 -18.48 -45.44
N TRP A 711 -20.24 -18.96 -44.73
CA TRP A 711 -20.19 -18.87 -43.27
C TRP A 711 -20.15 -17.41 -42.76
N ILE A 712 -19.38 -16.53 -43.42
CA ILE A 712 -19.29 -15.10 -43.06
C ILE A 712 -20.65 -14.40 -43.22
N TYR A 713 -21.32 -14.57 -44.36
CA TYR A 713 -22.64 -13.94 -44.55
C TYR A 713 -23.74 -14.61 -43.69
N GLY A 714 -23.60 -15.90 -43.38
CA GLY A 714 -24.48 -16.62 -42.45
C GLY A 714 -24.37 -16.12 -41.00
N SER A 715 -23.15 -15.91 -40.49
CA SER A 715 -22.95 -15.38 -39.12
C SER A 715 -23.38 -13.93 -38.99
N ILE A 716 -23.11 -13.08 -40.00
CA ILE A 716 -23.65 -11.70 -40.05
C ILE A 716 -25.18 -11.71 -40.00
N GLY A 717 -25.85 -12.60 -40.74
CA GLY A 717 -27.31 -12.77 -40.69
C GLY A 717 -27.82 -13.17 -39.30
N LEU A 718 -27.10 -14.09 -38.62
CA LEU A 718 -27.42 -14.52 -37.26
C LEU A 718 -27.28 -13.38 -36.23
N ILE A 719 -26.22 -12.58 -36.33
CA ILE A 719 -25.98 -11.42 -35.46
C ILE A 719 -27.11 -10.38 -35.63
N ILE A 720 -27.52 -10.09 -36.86
CA ILE A 720 -28.63 -9.16 -37.13
C ILE A 720 -29.95 -9.66 -36.51
N VAL A 721 -30.24 -10.97 -36.59
CA VAL A 721 -31.42 -11.58 -35.95
C VAL A 721 -31.33 -11.51 -34.42
N PHE A 722 -30.15 -11.75 -33.84
CA PHE A 722 -29.92 -11.63 -32.40
C PHE A 722 -30.18 -10.20 -31.90
N CYS A 723 -29.54 -9.19 -32.52
CA CYS A 723 -29.73 -7.79 -32.16
C CYS A 723 -31.19 -7.32 -32.33
N ALA A 724 -31.89 -7.76 -33.39
CA ALA A 724 -33.30 -7.44 -33.59
C ALA A 724 -34.22 -8.09 -32.54
N SER A 725 -33.93 -9.33 -32.12
CA SER A 725 -34.68 -10.01 -31.07
C SER A 725 -34.44 -9.40 -29.68
N LEU A 726 -33.19 -9.02 -29.37
CA LEU A 726 -32.82 -8.31 -28.14
C LEU A 726 -33.49 -6.93 -28.05
N ALA A 727 -33.46 -6.13 -29.12
CA ALA A 727 -34.16 -4.84 -29.18
C ALA A 727 -35.68 -5.01 -29.01
N THR A 728 -36.27 -6.07 -29.58
CA THR A 728 -37.69 -6.40 -29.40
C THR A 728 -38.00 -6.81 -27.96
N TYR A 729 -37.13 -7.59 -27.32
CA TYR A 729 -37.24 -7.96 -25.91
C TYR A 729 -37.18 -6.73 -25.00
N MET A 730 -36.18 -5.85 -25.15
CA MET A 730 -36.06 -4.63 -24.34
C MET A 730 -37.26 -3.69 -24.54
N TYR A 731 -37.78 -3.55 -25.76
CA TYR A 731 -38.99 -2.78 -26.04
C TYR A 731 -40.22 -3.36 -25.31
N LEU A 732 -40.40 -4.69 -25.31
CA LEU A 732 -41.47 -5.37 -24.59
C LEU A 732 -41.30 -5.28 -23.07
N ALA A 733 -40.08 -5.41 -22.54
CA ALA A 733 -39.77 -5.28 -21.12
C ALA A 733 -40.06 -3.87 -20.61
N ARG A 734 -39.61 -2.83 -21.33
CA ARG A 734 -39.93 -1.41 -21.03
C ARG A 734 -41.44 -1.15 -21.06
N ARG A 735 -42.16 -1.74 -22.03
CA ARG A 735 -43.62 -1.64 -22.13
C ARG A 735 -44.37 -2.45 -21.06
N LYS A 736 -43.72 -3.41 -20.40
CA LYS A 736 -44.24 -4.16 -19.25
C LYS A 736 -44.02 -3.39 -17.94
N ARG A 737 -42.81 -2.84 -17.68
CA ARG A 737 -42.55 -1.95 -16.53
C ARG A 737 -43.50 -0.75 -16.51
N LEU A 738 -43.74 -0.10 -17.66
CA LEU A 738 -44.71 1.00 -17.83
C LEU A 738 -46.20 0.61 -17.65
N ARG A 739 -46.50 -0.63 -17.24
CA ARG A 739 -47.85 -1.10 -16.92
C ARG A 739 -48.00 -1.66 -15.50
N SER A 740 -46.90 -1.97 -14.80
CA SER A 740 -46.94 -2.49 -13.43
C SER A 740 -46.92 -1.40 -12.36
N THR A 741 -46.47 -0.18 -12.68
CA THR A 741 -46.35 0.97 -11.75
C THR A 741 -47.70 1.63 -11.40
N ARG A 742 -48.76 0.85 -11.16
CA ARG A 742 -50.09 1.39 -10.85
C ARG A 742 -50.92 0.59 -9.84
N ASP A 743 -50.67 -0.71 -9.69
CA ASP A 743 -51.46 -1.60 -8.82
C ASP A 743 -50.54 -2.37 -7.83
N SER A 744 -49.89 -1.66 -6.90
CA SER A 744 -49.05 -2.27 -5.84
C SER A 744 -48.79 -1.33 -4.63
N TYR A 745 -49.85 -0.86 -3.98
CA TYR A 745 -49.81 -0.36 -2.61
C TYR A 745 -51.14 -0.70 -1.91
N GLU A 746 -51.24 -1.94 -1.43
CA GLU A 746 -52.29 -2.39 -0.51
C GLU A 746 -51.58 -3.07 0.66
N PHE A 747 -51.77 -2.55 1.88
CA PHE A 747 -51.15 -3.07 3.08
C PHE A 747 -51.97 -4.24 3.61
N GLU A 748 -51.41 -5.45 3.57
CA GLU A 748 -51.94 -6.58 4.32
C GLU A 748 -51.54 -6.42 5.80
N MET A 749 -52.38 -5.75 6.58
CA MET A 749 -52.25 -5.70 8.03
C MET A 749 -52.64 -7.06 8.63
N LEU A 750 -51.96 -7.44 9.72
CA LEU A 750 -52.32 -8.62 10.49
C LEU A 750 -53.63 -8.37 11.25
N ASP A 751 -54.64 -9.20 11.03
CA ASP A 751 -55.86 -9.25 11.85
C ASP A 751 -55.51 -9.85 13.23
N ASP A 752 -55.30 -8.99 14.23
CA ASP A 752 -55.41 -9.39 15.64
C ASP A 752 -56.90 -9.47 16.03
N ALA A 753 -57.26 -10.52 16.77
CA ALA A 753 -58.62 -10.73 17.23
C ALA A 753 -58.92 -9.96 18.52
N ASP A 754 -60.00 -9.18 18.54
CA ASP A 754 -61.18 -9.49 19.37
C ASP A 754 -62.34 -8.52 19.05
N ASN A 755 -63.57 -8.91 19.42
CA ASN A 755 -64.81 -8.25 19.00
C ASN A 755 -65.62 -7.73 20.20
N ASP A 756 -66.44 -6.70 19.95
CA ASP A 756 -67.53 -6.18 20.79
C ASP A 756 -67.19 -5.54 22.16
N ASP A 757 -67.25 -4.20 22.22
CA ASP A 757 -67.76 -3.46 23.39
C ASP A 757 -68.80 -2.42 22.93
N ASP A 758 -69.79 -2.14 23.78
CA ASP A 758 -70.98 -1.33 23.49
C ASP A 758 -70.78 0.15 23.86
N GLY A 759 -71.36 1.11 23.13
CA GLY A 759 -71.33 2.51 23.62
C GLY A 759 -71.81 3.66 22.72
N ALA A 760 -73.12 3.89 22.73
CA ALA A 760 -73.85 5.11 22.33
C ALA A 760 -73.09 6.46 22.23
N GLY A 761 -73.31 7.22 21.14
CA GLY A 761 -72.88 8.63 21.00
C GLY A 761 -73.64 9.42 19.92
N ALA A 762 -74.68 10.16 20.30
CA ALA A 762 -75.58 10.86 19.37
C ALA A 762 -74.99 12.15 18.75
N GLY A 763 -75.31 12.45 17.48
CA GLY A 763 -74.86 13.70 16.80
C GLY A 763 -75.63 14.09 15.52
N MET A 764 -76.47 15.13 15.63
CA MET A 764 -77.17 15.86 14.54
C MET A 764 -76.21 16.75 13.70
N LEU A 765 -76.50 17.32 12.52
CA LEU A 765 -77.51 17.16 11.44
C LEU A 765 -77.12 18.09 10.24
N ASN A 766 -77.63 17.81 9.04
CA ASN A 766 -77.98 18.75 7.92
C ASN A 766 -76.89 19.58 7.18
N GLY A 767 -77.15 19.86 5.88
CA GLY A 767 -76.58 21.00 5.13
C GLY A 767 -75.78 20.67 3.85
N ALA A 768 -76.22 19.85 2.90
CA ALA A 768 -77.29 20.08 1.90
C ALA A 768 -76.93 20.99 0.68
N GLY A 769 -76.99 20.43 -0.54
CA GLY A 769 -76.89 21.13 -1.84
C GLY A 769 -75.54 20.98 -2.58
N GLY A 770 -75.44 20.92 -3.92
CA GLY A 770 -76.52 20.96 -4.93
C GLY A 770 -76.09 20.87 -6.42
N ARG A 771 -75.69 19.69 -6.92
CA ARG A 771 -75.71 19.20 -8.33
C ARG A 771 -75.37 20.14 -9.54
N LYS A 772 -74.27 19.74 -10.23
CA LYS A 772 -74.15 19.39 -11.68
C LYS A 772 -73.87 20.44 -12.80
N LYS A 773 -72.98 19.98 -13.72
CA LYS A 773 -72.73 20.34 -15.16
C LYS A 773 -71.97 21.65 -15.45
N GLY A 774 -71.03 21.62 -16.42
CA GLY A 774 -70.33 22.83 -16.91
C GLY A 774 -69.36 22.68 -18.10
N ARG A 775 -68.34 21.80 -18.01
CA ARG A 775 -67.33 21.43 -19.06
C ARG A 775 -67.03 22.47 -20.17
N ALA A 776 -65.98 23.28 -19.99
CA ALA A 776 -65.22 23.90 -21.09
C ALA A 776 -63.75 24.17 -20.72
N LYS A 777 -62.87 24.29 -21.71
CA LYS A 777 -61.47 24.79 -21.58
C LYS A 777 -61.51 26.34 -21.52
N ARG A 778 -60.46 27.12 -21.20
CA ARG A 778 -59.02 26.98 -21.52
C ARG A 778 -58.24 28.09 -20.77
N GLY A 779 -56.92 27.92 -20.56
CA GLY A 779 -56.01 29.02 -20.25
C GLY A 779 -55.42 28.99 -18.84
N GLY A 780 -54.12 28.71 -18.77
CA GLY A 780 -53.26 28.78 -17.60
C GLY A 780 -51.83 28.54 -18.08
N GLU A 781 -50.94 29.50 -17.86
CA GLU A 781 -49.52 29.45 -18.25
C GLU A 781 -48.63 29.54 -17.00
N LEU A 782 -47.35 29.21 -17.19
CA LEU A 782 -46.19 29.39 -16.30
C LEU A 782 -45.93 28.31 -15.23
N TYR A 783 -44.63 27.93 -15.19
CA TYR A 783 -43.89 27.06 -14.24
C TYR A 783 -44.23 25.56 -14.14
N ASP A 784 -43.42 24.75 -14.83
CA ASP A 784 -42.37 23.88 -14.25
C ASP A 784 -41.23 23.81 -15.29
N ALA A 785 -39.92 23.82 -14.99
CA ALA A 785 -39.14 23.05 -14.00
C ALA A 785 -38.92 21.58 -14.42
N PHE A 786 -38.03 21.37 -15.40
CA PHE A 786 -37.47 20.05 -15.68
C PHE A 786 -36.28 19.79 -14.75
N ALA A 787 -36.50 19.01 -13.70
CA ALA A 787 -35.42 18.28 -13.05
C ALA A 787 -35.01 17.10 -13.95
N GLY A 788 -33.71 16.89 -14.10
CA GLY A 788 -33.13 15.71 -14.73
C GLY A 788 -32.17 15.06 -13.76
N GLU A 789 -32.54 13.88 -13.26
CA GLU A 789 -31.69 13.01 -12.43
C GLU A 789 -30.88 12.07 -13.32
N SER A 790 -29.72 11.64 -12.84
CA SER A 790 -28.99 10.49 -13.40
C SER A 790 -28.10 9.83 -12.34
N ASP A 791 -28.73 9.17 -11.37
CA ASP A 791 -28.10 8.05 -10.65
C ASP A 791 -28.41 6.75 -11.41
N GLU A 792 -27.43 5.85 -11.52
CA GLU A 792 -27.64 4.39 -11.65
C GLU A 792 -26.51 3.73 -10.84
N ASP A 793 -26.86 2.73 -10.03
CA ASP A 793 -26.01 2.17 -8.99
C ASP A 793 -25.64 0.70 -9.29
N LEU A 794 -24.86 0.06 -8.40
CA LEU A 794 -24.44 -1.35 -8.51
C LEU A 794 -25.61 -2.35 -8.47
N LEU A 795 -25.41 -3.56 -9.05
CA LEU A 795 -25.40 -4.87 -8.35
C LEU A 795 -25.53 -6.10 -9.31
N SER A 796 -25.22 -7.30 -8.80
CA SER A 796 -25.29 -8.60 -9.49
C SER A 796 -26.68 -9.28 -9.36
N ASP A 797 -27.00 -10.52 -9.77
CA ASP A 797 -26.27 -11.75 -10.20
C ASP A 797 -27.23 -12.57 -11.11
N SER A 798 -26.92 -13.67 -11.82
CA SER A 798 -25.75 -14.57 -12.01
C SER A 798 -25.85 -15.18 -13.46
N ASP A 799 -25.22 -16.25 -13.97
CA ASP A 799 -24.36 -17.37 -13.49
C ASP A 799 -23.62 -18.01 -14.72
N GLY A 800 -22.64 -18.90 -14.50
CA GLY A 800 -22.32 -20.00 -15.42
C GLY A 800 -21.08 -19.92 -16.34
N GLU A 801 -20.12 -20.84 -16.11
CA GLU A 801 -19.14 -21.46 -17.02
C GLU A 801 -18.04 -20.64 -17.78
N GLU A 802 -16.78 -20.98 -17.44
CA GLU A 802 -15.53 -21.05 -18.25
C GLU A 802 -15.26 -20.13 -19.48
N GLY A 803 -14.22 -19.26 -19.41
CA GLY A 803 -13.55 -18.70 -20.60
C GLY A 803 -12.62 -17.49 -20.34
N PRO A 804 -11.41 -17.39 -20.96
CA PRO A 804 -10.42 -16.36 -20.60
C PRO A 804 -10.28 -15.14 -21.56
N TYR A 805 -9.96 -13.98 -20.97
CA TYR A 805 -9.29 -12.78 -21.53
C TYR A 805 -9.82 -12.10 -22.81
N ARG A 806 -10.27 -10.84 -22.67
CA ARG A 806 -9.50 -9.65 -23.13
C ARG A 806 -10.14 -8.31 -22.77
N ASP A 807 -9.30 -7.35 -22.38
CA ASP A 807 -9.65 -5.93 -22.31
C ASP A 807 -9.69 -5.28 -23.70
N GLN A 808 -10.47 -4.20 -23.83
CA GLN A 808 -10.37 -3.25 -24.92
C GLN A 808 -10.49 -1.83 -24.36
N VAL A 809 -9.41 -1.06 -24.43
CA VAL A 809 -9.34 0.32 -23.90
C VAL A 809 -9.99 1.28 -24.89
N GLU A 810 -11.03 2.00 -24.47
CA GLU A 810 -11.53 3.17 -25.19
C GLU A 810 -10.70 4.41 -24.84
N ARG A 811 -10.44 5.25 -25.86
CA ARG A 811 -9.79 6.56 -25.71
C ARG A 811 -10.86 7.63 -25.75
N GLU A 812 -10.80 8.60 -24.85
CA GLU A 812 -11.49 9.87 -25.05
C GLU A 812 -10.53 10.90 -25.68
N GLU A 813 -10.78 11.24 -26.94
CA GLU A 813 -10.11 12.35 -27.62
C GLU A 813 -10.83 13.67 -27.32
N TYR A 814 -10.29 14.47 -26.39
CA TYR A 814 -10.72 15.87 -26.26
C TYR A 814 -10.12 16.70 -27.40
N ASN A 815 -10.98 17.11 -28.35
CA ASN A 815 -10.60 17.87 -29.54
C ASN A 815 -11.26 19.25 -29.50
N GLU A 816 -10.47 20.31 -29.66
CA GLU A 816 -10.94 21.70 -29.60
C GLU A 816 -11.89 22.05 -30.77
N LYS A 817 -12.80 23.03 -30.58
CA LYS A 817 -12.88 24.15 -31.54
C LYS A 817 -13.76 25.36 -31.18
N GLU A 818 -13.28 26.48 -31.72
CA GLU A 818 -13.98 27.69 -32.19
C GLU A 818 -14.67 28.64 -31.18
N GLY A 819 -13.95 29.73 -30.90
CA GLY A 819 -14.51 31.05 -30.55
C GLY A 819 -13.81 32.16 -31.36
N ARG A 820 -14.27 32.42 -32.60
CA ARG A 820 -13.71 33.50 -33.44
C ARG A 820 -14.14 34.88 -32.93
N GLY A 821 -13.19 35.80 -32.81
CA GLY A 821 -13.41 37.24 -32.68
C GLY A 821 -12.40 38.00 -33.53
N ASP A 822 -12.87 38.93 -34.37
CA ASP A 822 -12.06 39.64 -35.37
C ASP A 822 -12.04 41.15 -35.10
N SER A 823 -10.87 41.79 -35.16
CA SER A 823 -10.71 43.26 -35.31
C SER A 823 -9.23 43.72 -35.45
N ASP A 824 -8.72 43.63 -36.68
CA ASP A 824 -8.16 44.76 -37.46
C ASP A 824 -6.90 45.58 -36.99
N ALA A 825 -6.33 46.32 -37.96
CA ALA A 825 -5.52 47.54 -37.82
C ALA A 825 -4.03 47.50 -37.38
N GLY A 826 -3.19 46.80 -38.17
CA GLY A 826 -2.06 47.46 -38.87
C GLY A 826 -0.68 47.65 -38.18
N GLY A 827 0.38 47.77 -39.01
CA GLY A 827 1.75 48.06 -38.56
C GLY A 827 2.87 47.46 -39.41
N SER A 828 3.09 47.96 -40.63
CA SER A 828 4.15 47.45 -41.54
C SER A 828 5.54 48.05 -41.25
N ASN A 829 6.56 47.20 -41.08
CA ASN A 829 7.96 47.32 -41.58
C ASN A 829 8.90 46.36 -40.82
N ALA A 830 10.09 45.93 -41.26
CA ALA A 830 10.66 45.60 -42.58
C ALA A 830 12.22 45.56 -42.46
N SER A 831 12.85 44.45 -42.87
CA SER A 831 14.29 44.30 -43.22
C SER A 831 15.39 44.35 -42.12
N GLY A 832 16.54 43.72 -42.41
CA GLY A 832 17.75 43.65 -41.55
C GLY A 832 17.85 42.32 -40.76
N SER A 833 18.62 41.28 -41.10
CA SER A 833 19.93 41.10 -41.77
C SER A 833 21.15 41.18 -40.85
N SER A 834 22.11 40.25 -41.10
CA SER A 834 23.51 40.20 -40.64
C SER A 834 23.83 40.20 -39.12
N ALA A 835 23.96 38.98 -38.58
CA ALA A 835 25.24 38.36 -38.15
C ALA A 835 26.28 39.08 -37.26
N ASP A 836 26.85 38.26 -36.35
CA ASP A 836 28.29 38.08 -36.03
C ASP A 836 28.74 38.34 -34.56
N ARG A 837 29.59 37.43 -34.07
CA ARG A 837 30.49 37.46 -32.89
C ARG A 837 30.02 37.84 -31.47
N ARG A 838 30.16 36.84 -30.59
CA ARG A 838 31.03 36.81 -29.39
C ARG A 838 31.18 38.10 -28.55
N SER A 839 30.71 38.02 -27.31
CA SER A 839 31.55 38.24 -26.12
C SER A 839 31.25 37.16 -25.09
#